data_AF-A0A524H4R4-F1
#
_entry.id   AF-A0A524H4R4-F1
#
_cell.length_a   1.000
_cell.length_b   1.000
_cell.length_c   1.000
_cell.angle_alpha   90.00
_cell.angle_beta   90.00
_cell.angle_gamma   90.00
#
_symmetry.space_group_name_H-M   'P 1'
#
loop_
_entity.id
_entity.type
_entity.pdbx_description
1 polymer ?
#
loop_
_entity_poly.entity_id
_entity_poly.type
_entity_poly.pdbx_seq_one_letter_code
_entity_poly.pdbx_strand_id
1 'polypeptide(L)'
;MIVQTLSVSFPTMAPGILPGAMVDSLQGVADSGLVESPVPDPIIHLVQWIFQRPGWVMILGIVLGAAVGFAALWFLWKHRADIWTWLTTRSRGTKIVMGSTVGVFLLALLGMGYKVNHYMEHDNDFCRGCHIFIPAGQPFVRPDTGTYLIVNQLEGKHDALECHDCHTPDMKAQILELGLWMIDRPDMVPEHAKVPPTVCKSCHEKGEAKEFWEEIATTAGHRVHFESDSLKDKDVECLTCHARSAHRFVPVDSTCAQQGCHLTDDVTIRLTKMAEAKQSGLLRMHCAVCHEFAAEVPKLATVDSAGGTLRPGNEQCFSCHEMEERLKDFDPRRDPHSGKCGMCHNMHTNIEPADARKSCTTAGCHDDWERVEFHTGKIHRQAVENCETCHTPHAARVDASACADCHERVRGSVTGKVRKPPLPFDTTKALRSLSARPDPIGPHGKGDAPPDEDPPAAFVSPAPADSFEHAEHKAVACLTCHATSSATSMLNFETPRGCQLCHHSAGAERACAACHDASALTVAANRVTVAVPAHAPRPRDVSFQHSQHTELACKECHTTPVSLAPGAEVKGCASCHKQHHTEAEDCAACHAGGDIEAPHTPPAVAHEGCDACHTPARIAQLTPSRSFCLTCHQPQQADHYPAQECTPCHLDATPAEWRSRLVGGRGT
;
A
#
# COMPACT_ATOMS: atom_id res chain seq x y z
N MET A 1 64.39 -7.13 28.90
CA MET A 1 64.59 -7.60 27.51
C MET A 1 64.11 -9.05 27.43
N ILE A 2 62.85 -9.26 27.06
CA ILE A 2 62.26 -10.58 26.83
C ILE A 2 61.43 -10.46 25.55
N VAL A 3 61.75 -11.29 24.56
CA VAL A 3 61.05 -11.42 23.29
C VAL A 3 59.96 -12.48 23.47
N GLN A 4 58.70 -12.11 23.26
CA GLN A 4 57.57 -13.04 23.15
C GLN A 4 57.29 -13.31 21.67
N THR A 5 57.39 -14.58 21.28
CA THR A 5 56.96 -15.12 20.00
C THR A 5 55.48 -15.51 20.08
N LEU A 6 54.65 -14.88 19.25
CA LEU A 6 53.27 -15.30 19.01
C LEU A 6 53.25 -16.41 17.96
N SER A 7 52.69 -17.55 18.32
CA SER A 7 52.37 -18.67 17.41
C SER A 7 50.91 -18.54 17.00
N VAL A 8 50.64 -18.39 15.70
CA VAL A 8 49.30 -18.42 15.12
C VAL A 8 49.10 -19.80 14.49
N SER A 9 48.12 -20.54 15.01
CA SER A 9 47.69 -21.83 14.49
C SER A 9 46.75 -21.62 13.30
N PHE A 10 47.13 -22.10 12.12
CA PHE A 10 46.23 -22.23 10.96
C PHE A 10 45.51 -23.58 11.01
N PRO A 11 44.18 -23.65 10.74
CA PRO A 11 43.51 -24.94 10.55
C PRO A 11 43.91 -25.56 9.21
N THR A 12 44.31 -26.83 9.28
CA THR A 12 44.57 -27.71 8.14
C THR A 12 43.30 -27.97 7.34
N MET A 13 43.28 -27.59 6.06
CA MET A 13 42.23 -28.00 5.12
C MET A 13 42.38 -29.49 4.75
N ALA A 14 41.25 -30.18 4.63
CA ALA A 14 41.18 -31.57 4.20
C ALA A 14 41.57 -31.72 2.71
N PRO A 15 42.35 -32.74 2.32
CA PRO A 15 42.69 -33.00 0.93
C PRO A 15 41.55 -33.78 0.24
N GLY A 16 40.96 -33.25 -0.83
CA GLY A 16 40.00 -34.06 -1.60
C GLY A 16 39.09 -33.40 -2.64
N ILE A 17 39.22 -32.11 -2.99
CA ILE A 17 38.37 -31.51 -4.03
C ILE A 17 39.25 -31.00 -5.17
N LEU A 18 39.14 -31.66 -6.32
CA LEU A 18 39.80 -31.26 -7.56
C LEU A 18 39.19 -29.94 -8.07
N PRO A 19 39.99 -28.96 -8.52
CA PRO A 19 39.53 -27.64 -8.95
C PRO A 19 38.73 -27.62 -10.27
N GLY A 20 38.34 -28.78 -10.82
CA GLY A 20 37.62 -28.89 -12.09
C GLY A 20 36.08 -28.91 -11.97
N ALA A 21 35.50 -29.16 -10.79
CA ALA A 21 34.06 -29.41 -10.65
C ALA A 21 33.20 -28.14 -10.41
N MET A 22 33.81 -26.97 -10.18
CA MET A 22 33.07 -25.71 -9.99
C MET A 22 32.76 -24.95 -11.28
N VAL A 23 33.43 -25.28 -12.40
CA VAL A 23 33.21 -24.57 -13.69
C VAL A 23 31.95 -25.07 -14.40
N ASP A 24 31.61 -26.36 -14.30
CA ASP A 24 30.45 -26.93 -14.98
C ASP A 24 29.11 -26.62 -14.29
N SER A 25 29.11 -26.29 -12.99
CA SER A 25 27.88 -25.98 -12.25
C SER A 25 27.34 -24.56 -12.50
N LEU A 26 28.13 -23.67 -13.12
CA LEU A 26 27.72 -22.31 -13.47
C LEU A 26 27.06 -22.22 -14.86
N GLN A 27 27.26 -23.20 -15.73
CA GLN A 27 26.61 -23.24 -17.04
C GLN A 27 25.13 -23.65 -16.95
N GLY A 28 24.74 -24.40 -15.90
CA GLY A 28 23.35 -24.81 -15.70
C GLY A 28 22.40 -23.74 -15.15
N VAL A 29 22.92 -22.58 -14.72
CA VAL A 29 22.12 -21.44 -14.20
C VAL A 29 22.13 -20.24 -15.17
N ALA A 30 22.91 -20.32 -16.24
CA ALA A 30 23.03 -19.26 -17.25
C ALA A 30 21.86 -19.22 -18.26
N ASP A 31 20.99 -20.23 -18.27
CA ASP A 31 19.80 -20.29 -19.16
C ASP A 31 18.57 -19.57 -18.58
N SER A 32 18.65 -18.98 -17.38
CA SER A 32 17.52 -18.29 -16.76
C SER A 32 17.78 -16.79 -16.58
N GLY A 33 17.31 -16.01 -17.55
CA GLY A 33 16.94 -14.60 -17.32
C GLY A 33 17.95 -13.53 -17.70
N LEU A 34 19.02 -13.84 -18.45
CA LEU A 34 19.78 -12.78 -19.10
C LEU A 34 18.87 -12.13 -20.15
N VAL A 35 18.44 -10.90 -19.90
CA VAL A 35 17.70 -10.11 -20.88
C VAL A 35 18.65 -9.86 -22.05
N GLU A 36 18.46 -10.59 -23.15
CA GLU A 36 19.18 -10.32 -24.39
C GLU A 36 18.87 -8.89 -24.82
N SER A 37 19.91 -8.13 -25.16
CA SER A 37 19.71 -6.78 -25.70
C SER A 37 18.80 -6.89 -26.93
N PRO A 38 17.72 -6.08 -27.03
CA PRO A 38 16.75 -6.16 -28.12
C PRO A 38 17.36 -5.90 -29.51
N VAL A 39 18.61 -5.44 -29.56
CA VAL A 39 19.45 -5.43 -30.75
C VAL A 39 20.68 -6.29 -30.45
N PRO A 40 21.00 -7.33 -31.26
CA PRO A 40 22.28 -8.01 -31.15
C PRO A 40 23.35 -7.02 -31.61
N ASP A 41 23.81 -6.15 -30.71
CA ASP A 41 24.90 -5.25 -31.01
C ASP A 41 26.20 -6.06 -30.86
N PRO A 42 26.88 -6.43 -31.97
CA PRO A 42 28.14 -7.15 -31.92
C PRO A 42 29.21 -6.38 -31.12
N ILE A 43 29.03 -5.08 -30.91
CA ILE A 43 29.89 -4.25 -30.08
C ILE A 43 29.82 -4.68 -28.62
N ILE A 44 28.65 -5.00 -28.06
CA ILE A 44 28.52 -5.40 -26.65
C ILE A 44 29.33 -6.67 -26.38
N HIS A 45 29.20 -7.67 -27.24
CA HIS A 45 29.97 -8.91 -27.13
C HIS A 45 31.48 -8.67 -27.27
N LEU A 46 31.90 -7.79 -28.18
CA LEU A 46 33.31 -7.44 -28.33
C LEU A 46 33.84 -6.71 -27.09
N VAL A 47 33.08 -5.74 -26.58
CA VAL A 47 33.42 -4.95 -25.39
C VAL A 47 33.48 -5.84 -24.16
N GLN A 48 32.46 -6.68 -23.92
CA GLN A 48 32.48 -7.70 -22.87
C GLN A 48 33.65 -8.66 -23.04
N TRP A 49 33.96 -9.11 -24.25
CA TRP A 49 35.10 -9.99 -24.50
C TRP A 49 36.45 -9.32 -24.19
N ILE A 50 36.61 -8.03 -24.52
CA ILE A 50 37.82 -7.25 -24.18
C ILE A 50 37.92 -7.15 -22.66
N PHE A 51 36.82 -6.81 -22.00
CA PHE A 51 36.74 -6.66 -20.54
C PHE A 51 36.77 -8.00 -19.78
N GLN A 52 36.55 -9.13 -20.44
CA GLN A 52 36.77 -10.43 -19.82
C GLN A 52 38.25 -10.84 -19.83
N ARG A 53 39.13 -10.08 -20.51
CA ARG A 53 40.56 -10.39 -20.50
C ARG A 53 41.20 -10.02 -19.16
N PRO A 54 42.22 -10.78 -18.72
CA PRO A 54 43.03 -10.39 -17.58
C PRO A 54 43.58 -8.96 -17.75
N GLY A 55 43.62 -8.17 -16.67
CA GLY A 55 44.12 -6.78 -16.70
C GLY A 55 45.48 -6.64 -17.39
N TRP A 56 46.40 -7.58 -17.17
CA TRP A 56 47.71 -7.59 -17.83
C TRP A 56 47.64 -7.69 -19.36
N VAL A 57 46.63 -8.36 -19.93
CA VAL A 57 46.43 -8.45 -21.39
C VAL A 57 45.99 -7.10 -21.93
N MET A 58 45.05 -6.44 -21.25
CA MET A 58 44.57 -5.11 -21.64
C MET A 58 45.70 -4.07 -21.55
N ILE A 59 46.44 -4.07 -20.45
CA ILE A 59 47.61 -3.20 -20.23
C ILE A 59 48.67 -3.46 -21.31
N LEU A 60 48.99 -4.73 -21.61
CA LEU A 60 49.93 -5.07 -22.67
C LEU A 60 49.46 -4.55 -24.03
N GLY A 61 48.17 -4.69 -24.36
CA GLY A 61 47.57 -4.15 -25.58
C GLY A 61 47.73 -2.64 -25.70
N ILE A 62 47.46 -1.90 -24.61
CA ILE A 62 47.64 -0.44 -24.54
C ILE A 62 49.11 -0.06 -24.72
N VAL A 63 50.02 -0.72 -23.99
CA VAL A 63 51.46 -0.43 -24.07
C VAL A 63 52.00 -0.71 -25.48
N LEU A 64 51.60 -1.82 -26.11
CA LEU A 64 51.99 -2.13 -27.49
C LEU A 64 51.42 -1.11 -28.47
N GLY A 65 50.14 -0.74 -28.35
CA GLY A 65 49.51 0.29 -29.18
C GLY A 65 50.21 1.65 -29.05
N ALA A 66 50.52 2.07 -27.82
CA ALA A 66 51.25 3.30 -27.53
C ALA A 66 52.68 3.27 -28.09
N ALA A 67 53.39 2.15 -27.97
CA ALA A 67 54.72 1.97 -28.51
C ALA A 67 54.73 2.06 -30.05
N VAL A 68 53.77 1.42 -30.72
CA VAL A 68 53.59 1.50 -32.17
C VAL A 68 53.25 2.92 -32.61
N GLY A 69 52.32 3.58 -31.92
CA GLY A 69 51.95 4.97 -32.19
C GLY A 69 53.13 5.93 -32.01
N PHE A 70 53.90 5.77 -30.94
CA PHE A 70 55.11 6.56 -30.70
C PHE A 70 56.18 6.30 -31.78
N ALA A 71 56.41 5.04 -32.15
CA ALA A 71 57.35 4.70 -33.22
C ALA A 71 56.93 5.31 -34.57
N ALA A 72 55.63 5.30 -34.90
CA ALA A 72 55.08 5.92 -36.10
C ALA A 72 55.25 7.45 -36.06
N LEU A 73 54.89 8.10 -34.95
CA LEU A 73 55.06 9.54 -34.76
C LEU A 73 56.53 9.96 -34.84
N TRP A 74 57.42 9.19 -34.21
CA TRP A 74 58.86 9.41 -34.25
C TRP A 74 59.42 9.23 -35.67
N PHE A 75 58.99 8.20 -36.41
CA PHE A 75 59.37 8.00 -37.81
C PHE A 75 58.90 9.16 -38.70
N LEU A 76 57.64 9.57 -38.58
CA LEU A 76 57.08 10.72 -39.30
C LEU A 76 57.84 12.01 -38.97
N TRP A 77 58.19 12.22 -37.71
CA TRP A 77 58.96 13.39 -37.26
C TRP A 77 60.40 13.39 -37.77
N LYS A 78 61.07 12.24 -37.71
CA LYS A 78 62.46 12.06 -38.19
C LYS A 78 62.55 12.33 -39.69
N HIS A 79 61.54 11.89 -40.44
CA HIS A 79 61.48 12.07 -41.90
C HIS A 79 60.65 13.29 -42.33
N ARG A 80 60.33 14.23 -41.44
CA ARG A 80 59.46 15.37 -41.75
C ARG A 80 59.96 16.23 -42.93
N ALA A 81 61.27 16.39 -43.08
CA ALA A 81 61.87 17.17 -44.16
C ALA A 81 61.73 16.46 -45.52
N ASP A 82 61.98 15.15 -45.56
CA ASP A 82 61.82 14.32 -46.76
C ASP A 82 60.34 14.24 -47.15
N ILE A 83 59.45 14.02 -46.17
CA ILE A 83 58.00 13.99 -46.35
C ILE A 83 57.49 15.34 -46.87
N TRP A 84 57.98 16.46 -46.33
CA TRP A 84 57.61 17.79 -46.80
C TRP A 84 58.11 18.08 -48.22
N THR A 85 59.36 17.70 -48.52
CA THR A 85 59.93 17.82 -49.87
C THR A 85 59.15 16.96 -50.87
N TRP A 86 58.81 15.74 -50.48
CA TRP A 86 58.00 14.83 -51.29
C TRP A 86 56.58 15.40 -51.51
N LEU A 87 55.93 15.92 -50.46
CA LEU A 87 54.60 16.56 -50.55
C LEU A 87 54.62 17.78 -51.47
N THR A 88 55.62 18.67 -51.32
CA THR A 88 55.72 19.89 -52.12
C THR A 88 55.98 19.60 -53.60
N THR A 89 56.70 18.53 -53.92
CA THR A 89 56.97 18.09 -55.31
C THR A 89 55.81 17.35 -55.99
N ARG A 90 54.74 16.97 -55.26
CA ARG A 90 53.57 16.33 -55.88
C ARG A 90 52.69 17.31 -56.68
N SER A 91 51.99 16.77 -57.68
CA SER A 91 50.99 17.49 -58.47
C SER A 91 49.84 18.02 -57.60
N ARG A 92 49.15 19.06 -58.08
CA ARG A 92 47.99 19.65 -57.36
C ARG A 92 46.88 18.62 -57.10
N GLY A 93 46.60 17.74 -58.07
CA GLY A 93 45.58 16.67 -57.93
C GLY A 93 45.92 15.70 -56.79
N THR A 94 47.18 15.24 -56.73
CA THR A 94 47.64 14.35 -55.65
C THR A 94 47.53 15.01 -54.27
N LYS A 95 47.88 16.30 -54.16
CA LYS A 95 47.76 17.06 -52.89
C LYS A 95 46.30 17.15 -52.43
N ILE A 96 45.36 17.38 -53.36
CA ILE A 96 43.92 17.41 -53.04
C ILE A 96 43.47 16.04 -52.53
N VAL A 97 43.78 14.95 -53.24
CA VAL A 97 43.40 13.60 -52.82
C VAL A 97 43.95 13.26 -51.43
N MET A 98 45.24 13.51 -51.19
CA MET A 98 45.84 13.27 -49.87
C MET A 98 45.21 14.12 -48.77
N GLY A 99 44.98 15.41 -49.03
CA GLY A 99 44.33 16.31 -48.09
C GLY A 99 42.90 15.86 -47.77
N SER A 100 42.14 15.43 -48.78
CA SER A 100 40.82 14.84 -48.61
C SER A 100 40.86 13.56 -47.79
N THR A 101 41.81 12.65 -48.04
CA THR A 101 41.96 11.42 -47.26
C THR A 101 42.26 11.71 -45.79
N VAL A 102 43.18 12.63 -45.49
CA VAL A 102 43.46 13.07 -44.11
C VAL A 102 42.22 13.70 -43.49
N GLY A 103 41.51 14.55 -44.23
CA GLY A 103 40.25 15.14 -43.77
C GLY A 103 39.20 14.11 -43.39
N VAL A 104 38.97 13.11 -44.26
CA VAL A 104 38.05 11.98 -43.99
C VAL A 104 38.49 11.19 -42.76
N PHE A 105 39.79 10.92 -42.62
CA PHE A 105 40.32 10.19 -41.46
C PHE A 105 40.11 10.97 -40.16
N LEU A 106 40.38 12.28 -40.14
CA LEU A 106 40.14 13.13 -38.97
C LEU A 106 38.64 13.23 -38.63
N LEU A 107 37.77 13.35 -39.64
CA LEU A 107 36.32 13.31 -39.43
C LEU A 107 35.85 11.97 -38.86
N ALA A 108 36.41 10.85 -39.34
CA ALA A 108 36.10 9.53 -38.79
C ALA A 108 36.55 9.40 -37.33
N LEU A 109 37.74 9.92 -36.97
CA LEU A 109 38.20 9.94 -35.58
C LEU A 109 37.32 10.80 -34.68
N LEU A 110 36.91 11.98 -35.13
CA LEU A 110 35.98 12.85 -34.39
C LEU A 110 34.61 12.19 -34.24
N GLY A 111 34.08 11.59 -35.30
CA GLY A 111 32.81 10.86 -35.26
C GLY A 111 32.86 9.64 -34.34
N MET A 112 33.97 8.91 -34.32
CA MET A 112 34.20 7.80 -33.39
C MET A 112 34.29 8.30 -31.94
N GLY A 113 35.03 9.38 -31.68
CA GLY A 113 35.11 9.99 -30.35
C GLY A 113 33.75 10.46 -29.85
N TYR A 114 32.97 11.11 -30.70
CA TYR A 114 31.59 11.50 -30.40
C TYR A 114 30.70 10.29 -30.11
N LYS A 115 30.78 9.23 -30.93
CA LYS A 115 29.98 8.01 -30.72
C LYS A 115 30.34 7.30 -29.42
N VAL A 116 31.63 7.23 -29.07
CA VAL A 116 32.09 6.65 -27.79
C VAL A 116 31.59 7.50 -26.62
N ASN A 117 31.71 8.82 -26.70
CA ASN A 117 31.20 9.73 -25.66
C ASN A 117 29.68 9.58 -25.49
N HIS A 118 28.94 9.54 -26.60
CA HIS A 118 27.50 9.34 -26.58
C HIS A 118 27.12 7.98 -26.01
N TYR A 119 27.84 6.91 -26.37
CA TYR A 119 27.64 5.57 -25.80
C TYR A 119 27.85 5.56 -24.28
N MET A 120 28.87 6.25 -23.78
CA MET A 120 29.16 6.32 -22.35
C MET A 120 28.18 7.19 -21.54
N GLU A 121 27.60 8.22 -22.16
CA GLU A 121 26.75 9.20 -21.47
C GLU A 121 25.24 8.94 -21.64
N HIS A 122 24.84 8.24 -22.70
CA HIS A 122 23.43 8.13 -23.10
C HIS A 122 23.01 6.70 -23.44
N ASP A 123 23.91 5.72 -23.45
CA ASP A 123 23.56 4.33 -23.79
C ASP A 123 23.71 3.39 -22.57
N ASN A 124 22.61 2.77 -22.17
CA ASN A 124 22.57 1.83 -21.04
C ASN A 124 23.47 0.62 -21.25
N ASP A 125 23.76 0.27 -22.50
CA ASP A 125 24.61 -0.86 -22.83
C ASP A 125 26.06 -0.64 -22.37
N PHE A 126 26.49 0.61 -22.17
CA PHE A 126 27.75 0.91 -21.50
C PHE A 126 27.74 0.37 -20.06
N CYS A 127 26.72 0.71 -19.27
CA CYS A 127 26.58 0.24 -17.89
C CYS A 127 26.40 -1.28 -17.83
N ARG A 128 25.60 -1.87 -18.72
CA ARG A 128 25.42 -3.33 -18.85
C ARG A 128 26.68 -4.06 -19.29
N GLY A 129 27.65 -3.35 -19.87
CA GLY A 129 28.98 -3.89 -20.16
C GLY A 129 29.75 -4.31 -18.90
N CYS A 130 29.51 -3.63 -17.77
CA CYS A 130 30.19 -3.87 -16.50
C CYS A 130 29.28 -4.45 -15.40
N HIS A 131 27.96 -4.28 -15.52
CA HIS A 131 26.97 -4.72 -14.55
C HIS A 131 26.07 -5.81 -15.12
N ILE A 132 25.88 -6.89 -14.35
CA ILE A 132 24.89 -7.93 -14.69
C ILE A 132 23.61 -7.63 -13.92
N PHE A 133 22.54 -7.37 -14.67
CA PHE A 133 21.24 -7.02 -14.12
C PHE A 133 20.37 -8.27 -13.93
N ILE A 134 20.15 -8.68 -12.67
CA ILE A 134 19.26 -9.80 -12.32
C ILE A 134 17.84 -9.29 -12.02
N PRO A 135 16.80 -10.12 -12.26
CA PRO A 135 15.44 -9.79 -11.83
C PRO A 135 15.42 -9.43 -10.34
N ALA A 136 14.75 -8.35 -10.00
CA ALA A 136 14.68 -7.92 -8.62
C ALA A 136 13.89 -8.92 -7.75
N GLY A 137 14.27 -8.99 -6.48
CA GLY A 137 13.79 -10.03 -5.55
C GLY A 137 14.64 -11.30 -5.49
N GLN A 138 15.52 -11.53 -6.47
CA GLN A 138 16.54 -12.56 -6.37
C GLN A 138 17.55 -12.19 -5.26
N PRO A 139 17.78 -13.06 -4.27
CA PRO A 139 18.77 -12.78 -3.24
C PRO A 139 20.15 -12.65 -3.86
N PHE A 140 20.95 -11.69 -3.38
CA PHE A 140 22.37 -11.58 -3.70
C PHE A 140 23.09 -12.84 -3.20
N VAL A 141 23.10 -13.89 -4.01
CA VAL A 141 24.08 -14.95 -3.87
C VAL A 141 25.33 -14.36 -4.47
N ARG A 142 26.24 -13.79 -3.67
CA ARG A 142 27.55 -13.28 -4.14
C ARG A 142 28.14 -14.34 -5.07
N PRO A 143 28.06 -14.17 -6.40
CA PRO A 143 28.72 -15.11 -7.26
C PRO A 143 30.09 -14.52 -7.43
N ASP A 144 31.08 -15.30 -7.05
CA ASP A 144 32.50 -15.02 -7.16
C ASP A 144 32.92 -14.99 -8.66
N THR A 145 32.16 -14.29 -9.51
CA THR A 145 32.41 -14.19 -10.96
C THR A 145 33.67 -13.36 -11.24
N GLY A 146 34.26 -12.74 -10.20
CA GLY A 146 35.54 -12.04 -10.22
C GLY A 146 35.62 -10.83 -11.15
N THR A 147 34.55 -10.52 -11.89
CA THR A 147 34.62 -9.56 -13.00
C THR A 147 33.39 -8.65 -13.14
N TYR A 148 32.21 -9.08 -12.70
CA TYR A 148 30.98 -8.31 -12.82
C TYR A 148 30.38 -8.00 -11.45
N LEU A 149 29.86 -6.78 -11.32
CA LEU A 149 28.96 -6.46 -10.22
C LEU A 149 27.56 -6.91 -10.64
N ILE A 150 26.95 -7.79 -9.83
CA ILE A 150 25.53 -8.07 -9.96
C ILE A 150 24.76 -6.90 -9.37
N VAL A 151 23.76 -6.43 -10.10
CA VAL A 151 22.83 -5.40 -9.66
C VAL A 151 21.41 -5.89 -9.93
N ASN A 152 20.43 -5.47 -9.13
CA ASN A 152 19.05 -5.79 -9.49
C ASN A 152 18.63 -4.92 -10.68
N GLN A 153 17.64 -5.39 -11.44
CA GLN A 153 16.90 -4.57 -12.39
C GLN A 153 16.02 -3.56 -11.65
N LEU A 154 15.78 -2.43 -12.32
CA LEU A 154 14.75 -1.47 -11.89
C LEU A 154 13.38 -2.16 -11.95
N GLU A 155 12.56 -1.95 -10.93
CA GLU A 155 11.19 -2.47 -10.86
C GLU A 155 10.16 -1.33 -10.97
N GLY A 156 8.94 -1.71 -11.34
CA GLY A 156 7.79 -0.81 -11.36
C GLY A 156 7.97 0.29 -12.40
N LYS A 157 7.49 1.50 -12.11
CA LYS A 157 7.50 2.62 -13.08
C LYS A 157 8.90 3.12 -13.47
N HIS A 158 9.96 2.65 -12.81
CA HIS A 158 11.33 3.00 -13.14
C HIS A 158 11.99 1.98 -14.10
N ASP A 159 11.33 0.86 -14.41
CA ASP A 159 11.87 -0.17 -15.32
C ASP A 159 12.09 0.32 -16.77
N ALA A 160 11.34 1.35 -17.16
CA ALA A 160 11.43 2.01 -18.45
C ALA A 160 12.49 3.14 -18.50
N LEU A 161 13.09 3.51 -17.37
CA LEU A 161 14.11 4.55 -17.32
C LEU A 161 15.48 4.02 -17.75
N GLU A 162 16.26 4.90 -18.34
CA GLU A 162 17.66 4.68 -18.64
C GLU A 162 18.52 4.85 -17.37
N CYS A 163 19.66 4.17 -17.31
CA CYS A 163 20.63 4.32 -16.23
C CYS A 163 21.02 5.80 -16.08
N HIS A 164 21.15 6.52 -17.19
CA HIS A 164 21.55 7.92 -17.23
C HIS A 164 20.44 8.89 -16.81
N ASP A 165 19.17 8.45 -16.75
CA ASP A 165 18.08 9.26 -16.19
C ASP A 165 18.25 9.44 -14.67
N CYS A 166 18.88 8.46 -14.01
CA CYS A 166 19.12 8.47 -12.56
C CYS A 166 20.57 8.84 -12.22
N HIS A 167 21.53 8.40 -13.02
CA HIS A 167 22.94 8.61 -12.80
C HIS A 167 23.46 9.65 -13.77
N THR A 168 23.95 10.78 -13.25
CA THR A 168 24.62 11.79 -14.06
C THR A 168 26.13 11.57 -13.96
N PRO A 169 26.74 10.78 -14.87
CA PRO A 169 28.15 10.50 -14.77
C PRO A 169 28.99 11.76 -14.97
N ASP A 170 29.99 11.94 -14.11
CA ASP A 170 31.11 12.82 -14.44
C ASP A 170 32.05 12.06 -15.37
N MET A 171 32.28 12.58 -16.58
CA MET A 171 33.13 11.93 -17.59
C MET A 171 34.54 11.60 -17.06
N LYS A 172 35.10 12.43 -16.16
CA LYS A 172 36.43 12.15 -15.60
C LYS A 172 36.37 11.01 -14.58
N ALA A 173 35.32 10.95 -13.76
CA ALA A 173 35.06 9.83 -12.85
C ALA A 173 34.88 8.52 -13.64
N GLN A 174 34.06 8.51 -14.69
CA GLN A 174 33.88 7.33 -15.55
C GLN A 174 35.18 6.86 -16.20
N ILE A 175 36.01 7.77 -16.72
CA ILE A 175 37.31 7.41 -17.31
C ILE A 175 38.25 6.84 -16.24
N LEU A 176 38.25 7.41 -15.03
CA LEU A 176 39.05 6.91 -13.92
C LEU A 176 38.59 5.52 -13.47
N GLU A 177 37.28 5.32 -13.34
CA GLU A 177 36.66 4.04 -13.00
C GLU A 177 36.96 2.98 -14.05
N LEU A 178 36.85 3.33 -15.34
CA LEU A 178 37.23 2.45 -16.43
C LEU A 178 38.71 2.07 -16.31
N GLY A 179 39.58 3.03 -16.00
CA GLY A 179 41.00 2.79 -15.73
C GLY A 179 41.24 1.85 -14.55
N LEU A 180 40.59 2.11 -13.41
CA LEU A 180 40.68 1.29 -12.19
C LEU A 180 40.15 -0.12 -12.43
N TRP A 181 39.02 -0.25 -13.13
CA TRP A 181 38.46 -1.54 -13.49
C TRP A 181 39.41 -2.33 -14.40
N MET A 182 40.08 -1.66 -15.36
CA MET A 182 41.05 -2.30 -16.26
C MET A 182 42.35 -2.75 -15.56
N ILE A 183 42.77 -2.04 -14.50
CA ILE A 183 44.06 -2.25 -13.84
C ILE A 183 43.91 -3.09 -12.56
N ASP A 184 42.99 -2.71 -11.68
CA ASP A 184 42.91 -3.14 -10.28
C ASP A 184 41.70 -4.03 -9.94
N ARG A 185 40.87 -4.42 -10.94
CA ARG A 185 39.70 -5.33 -10.81
C ARG A 185 38.53 -4.73 -9.99
N PRO A 186 37.29 -5.27 -10.13
CA PRO A 186 36.07 -4.59 -9.66
C PRO A 186 35.98 -4.37 -8.14
N ASP A 187 36.72 -5.12 -7.32
CA ASP A 187 36.74 -4.97 -5.87
C ASP A 187 37.42 -3.67 -5.38
N MET A 188 38.22 -3.05 -6.25
CA MET A 188 38.89 -1.77 -5.98
C MET A 188 38.19 -0.58 -6.63
N VAL A 189 37.12 -0.80 -7.41
CA VAL A 189 36.33 0.28 -8.00
C VAL A 189 35.47 0.89 -6.88
N PRO A 190 35.68 2.16 -6.51
CA PRO A 190 34.86 2.81 -5.51
C PRO A 190 33.41 2.91 -5.99
N GLU A 191 32.47 3.09 -5.06
CA GLU A 191 31.08 3.34 -5.40
C GLU A 191 30.97 4.58 -6.31
N HIS A 192 30.56 4.36 -7.56
CA HIS A 192 30.64 5.38 -8.61
C HIS A 192 29.30 5.98 -9.03
N ALA A 193 28.22 5.28 -8.73
CA ALA A 193 26.90 5.59 -9.25
C ALA A 193 25.99 6.15 -8.15
N LYS A 194 26.50 7.04 -7.28
CA LYS A 194 25.63 7.67 -6.27
C LYS A 194 24.61 8.58 -6.98
N VAL A 195 23.33 8.22 -6.89
CA VAL A 195 22.23 9.05 -7.41
C VAL A 195 22.07 10.28 -6.49
N PRO A 196 22.22 11.51 -7.01
CA PRO A 196 21.94 12.70 -6.21
C PRO A 196 20.43 12.83 -5.95
N PRO A 197 19.99 13.25 -4.75
CA PRO A 197 18.56 13.43 -4.45
C PRO A 197 17.84 14.39 -5.41
N THR A 198 18.59 15.35 -5.96
CA THR A 198 18.07 16.31 -6.93
C THR A 198 17.54 15.66 -8.19
N VAL A 199 18.03 14.47 -8.56
CA VAL A 199 17.55 13.72 -9.73
C VAL A 199 16.15 13.17 -9.47
N CYS A 200 15.94 12.56 -8.30
CA CYS A 200 14.62 12.14 -7.85
C CYS A 200 13.66 13.34 -7.80
N LYS A 201 14.08 14.44 -7.19
CA LYS A 201 13.28 15.67 -7.10
C LYS A 201 12.98 16.29 -8.46
N SER A 202 13.88 16.24 -9.44
CA SER A 202 13.60 16.80 -10.75
C SER A 202 12.52 16.04 -11.52
N CYS A 203 12.37 14.74 -11.27
CA CYS A 203 11.33 13.93 -11.88
C CYS A 203 10.03 13.96 -11.07
N HIS A 204 10.12 13.89 -9.75
CA HIS A 204 8.95 13.80 -8.88
C HIS A 204 8.35 15.15 -8.48
N GLU A 205 9.15 16.21 -8.28
CA GLU A 205 8.64 17.53 -7.83
C GLU A 205 8.32 18.50 -8.98
N LYS A 206 8.45 18.09 -10.25
CA LYS A 206 8.24 18.95 -11.42
C LYS A 206 7.23 18.34 -12.41
N GLY A 207 6.63 19.19 -13.24
CA GLY A 207 5.74 18.77 -14.34
C GLY A 207 4.42 18.15 -13.85
N GLU A 208 3.83 17.29 -14.67
CA GLU A 208 2.58 16.57 -14.37
C GLU A 208 2.72 15.63 -13.15
N ALA A 209 3.94 15.14 -12.89
CA ALA A 209 4.24 14.32 -11.73
C ALA A 209 4.11 15.10 -10.41
N LYS A 210 4.15 16.44 -10.44
CA LYS A 210 4.10 17.27 -9.23
C LYS A 210 2.80 17.09 -8.45
N GLU A 211 1.65 17.02 -9.11
CA GLU A 211 0.36 16.85 -8.40
C GLU A 211 0.29 15.49 -7.71
N PHE A 212 0.68 14.44 -8.41
CA PHE A 212 0.81 13.09 -7.87
C PHE A 212 1.85 13.02 -6.74
N TRP A 213 2.93 13.80 -6.84
CA TRP A 213 3.95 13.82 -5.81
C TRP A 213 3.57 14.64 -4.59
N GLU A 214 2.79 15.71 -4.74
CA GLU A 214 2.19 16.40 -3.61
C GLU A 214 1.27 15.45 -2.82
N GLU A 215 0.57 14.56 -3.50
CA GLU A 215 -0.22 13.49 -2.88
C GLU A 215 0.69 12.47 -2.15
N ILE A 216 1.73 11.96 -2.81
CA ILE A 216 2.67 11.03 -2.17
C ILE A 216 3.40 11.67 -0.98
N ALA A 217 3.84 12.92 -1.11
CA ALA A 217 4.49 13.65 -0.02
C ALA A 217 3.55 13.81 1.19
N THR A 218 2.23 13.79 0.97
CA THR A 218 1.23 13.82 2.04
C THR A 218 0.91 12.46 2.64
N THR A 219 1.53 11.37 2.19
CA THR A 219 1.37 10.05 2.83
C THR A 219 1.95 10.02 4.25
N ALA A 220 1.37 9.19 5.10
CA ALA A 220 1.73 9.08 6.52
C ALA A 220 3.23 8.85 6.73
N GLY A 221 3.84 7.98 5.91
CA GLY A 221 5.26 7.67 5.97
C GLY A 221 6.14 8.87 5.68
N HIS A 222 5.86 9.58 4.58
CA HIS A 222 6.63 10.78 4.20
C HIS A 222 6.52 11.87 5.25
N ARG A 223 5.31 12.16 5.75
CA ARG A 223 5.12 13.23 6.72
C ARG A 223 5.84 12.95 8.04
N VAL A 224 5.74 11.72 8.55
CA VAL A 224 6.45 11.33 9.78
C VAL A 224 7.97 11.42 9.63
N HIS A 225 8.52 11.11 8.45
CA HIS A 225 9.97 11.05 8.28
C HIS A 225 10.60 12.35 7.78
N PHE A 226 9.88 13.15 6.97
CA PHE A 226 10.40 14.40 6.39
C PHE A 226 9.94 15.67 7.11
N GLU A 227 8.77 15.67 7.76
CA GLU A 227 8.28 16.85 8.49
C GLU A 227 8.61 16.82 9.98
N SER A 228 9.04 15.67 10.51
CA SER A 228 9.42 15.54 11.92
C SER A 228 10.73 16.25 12.24
N ASP A 229 10.73 17.07 13.28
CA ASP A 229 11.92 17.76 13.78
C ASP A 229 13.03 16.78 14.21
N SER A 230 12.66 15.57 14.64
CA SER A 230 13.59 14.55 15.12
C SER A 230 14.56 14.01 14.07
N LEU A 231 14.27 14.25 12.78
CA LEU A 231 15.05 13.74 11.65
C LEU A 231 15.72 14.85 10.83
N LYS A 232 15.56 16.13 11.21
CA LYS A 232 16.16 17.27 10.48
C LYS A 232 17.68 17.18 10.39
N ASP A 233 18.33 16.64 11.41
CA ASP A 233 19.80 16.48 11.45
C ASP A 233 20.29 15.13 10.91
N LYS A 234 19.39 14.33 10.31
CA LYS A 234 19.70 12.98 9.81
C LYS A 234 19.83 12.89 8.29
N ASP A 235 19.67 14.01 7.57
CA ASP A 235 19.74 14.08 6.11
C ASP A 235 18.96 12.94 5.43
N VAL A 236 17.71 12.72 5.86
CA VAL A 236 16.84 11.70 5.25
C VAL A 236 16.50 12.13 3.83
N GLU A 237 16.84 11.28 2.86
CA GLU A 237 16.65 11.50 1.42
C GLU A 237 15.75 10.41 0.84
N CYS A 238 15.24 10.61 -0.38
CA CYS A 238 14.38 9.65 -1.08
C CYS A 238 15.01 8.25 -1.12
N LEU A 239 16.31 8.19 -1.42
CA LEU A 239 17.06 6.94 -1.56
C LEU A 239 17.38 6.27 -0.22
N THR A 240 17.34 7.02 0.90
CA THR A 240 17.51 6.48 2.26
C THR A 240 16.45 5.42 2.56
N CYS A 241 15.25 5.60 2.01
CA CYS A 241 14.11 4.70 2.17
C CYS A 241 13.86 3.84 0.93
N HIS A 242 13.96 4.44 -0.26
CA HIS A 242 13.49 3.82 -1.49
C HIS A 242 14.57 3.17 -2.36
N ALA A 243 15.86 3.14 -2.03
CA ALA A 243 16.85 2.58 -2.99
C ALA A 243 18.04 1.88 -2.33
N ARG A 244 17.82 1.03 -1.33
CA ARG A 244 18.92 0.45 -0.55
C ARG A 244 19.63 -0.76 -1.15
N SER A 245 18.98 -1.49 -2.04
CA SER A 245 19.66 -2.47 -2.88
C SER A 245 19.59 -1.95 -4.30
N ALA A 246 20.75 -1.79 -4.95
CA ALA A 246 20.88 -1.23 -6.31
C ALA A 246 19.67 -1.56 -7.17
N HIS A 247 18.83 -0.55 -7.44
CA HIS A 247 17.63 -0.59 -8.29
C HIS A 247 16.36 -1.30 -7.78
N ARG A 248 16.30 -1.76 -6.53
CA ARG A 248 15.05 -2.25 -5.94
C ARG A 248 14.46 -1.21 -4.98
N PHE A 249 13.25 -0.75 -5.31
CA PHE A 249 12.54 0.31 -4.57
C PHE A 249 11.60 -0.19 -3.47
N VAL A 250 11.89 -1.38 -2.94
CA VAL A 250 11.09 -1.99 -1.88
C VAL A 250 11.79 -1.76 -0.54
N PRO A 251 11.14 -1.09 0.44
CA PRO A 251 11.70 -0.97 1.77
C PRO A 251 11.83 -2.38 2.38
N VAL A 252 13.06 -2.76 2.68
CA VAL A 252 13.39 -3.97 3.43
C VAL A 252 13.63 -3.61 4.89
N ASP A 253 13.56 -4.57 5.82
CA ASP A 253 13.76 -4.31 7.26
C ASP A 253 15.06 -3.55 7.54
N SER A 254 16.11 -3.81 6.76
CA SER A 254 17.39 -3.13 6.87
C SER A 254 17.32 -1.64 6.52
N THR A 255 16.28 -1.20 5.83
CA THR A 255 15.98 0.21 5.57
C THR A 255 15.40 0.90 6.80
N CYS A 256 14.60 0.22 7.61
CA CYS A 256 14.02 0.82 8.82
C CYS A 256 14.99 0.68 10.00
N ALA A 257 15.62 -0.49 10.16
CA ALA A 257 16.58 -0.82 11.21
C ALA A 257 18.00 -0.30 10.92
N GLN A 258 18.12 0.97 10.55
CA GLN A 258 19.40 1.63 10.30
C GLN A 258 19.95 2.28 11.57
N GLN A 259 21.27 2.24 11.74
CA GLN A 259 21.93 2.97 12.81
C GLN A 259 21.60 4.47 12.71
N GLY A 260 20.99 5.02 13.76
CA GLY A 260 20.59 6.42 13.83
C GLY A 260 19.17 6.74 13.38
N CYS A 261 18.40 5.74 12.90
CA CYS A 261 16.95 5.85 12.64
C CYS A 261 16.19 5.05 13.70
N HIS A 262 15.94 3.76 13.46
CA HIS A 262 15.34 2.86 14.45
C HIS A 262 16.37 1.83 14.93
N LEU A 263 16.59 1.76 16.25
CA LEU A 263 17.48 0.76 16.82
C LEU A 263 16.86 -0.63 16.66
N THR A 264 17.67 -1.63 16.29
CA THR A 264 17.21 -3.00 16.02
C THR A 264 16.41 -3.57 17.20
N ASP A 265 16.78 -3.22 18.44
CA ASP A 265 16.10 -3.67 19.64
C ASP A 265 14.69 -3.06 19.81
N ASP A 266 14.45 -1.88 19.22
CA ASP A 266 13.19 -1.13 19.29
C ASP A 266 12.21 -1.51 18.17
N VAL A 267 12.69 -2.12 17.07
CA VAL A 267 11.85 -2.58 15.95
C VAL A 267 11.71 -4.10 15.87
N THR A 268 12.40 -4.83 16.74
CA THR A 268 12.23 -6.27 16.85
C THR A 268 10.81 -6.58 17.32
N ILE A 269 10.10 -7.45 16.60
CA ILE A 269 8.80 -7.96 17.04
C ILE A 269 9.06 -8.90 18.22
N ARG A 270 8.51 -8.56 19.38
CA ARG A 270 8.67 -9.30 20.65
C ARG A 270 7.46 -10.13 21.03
N LEU A 271 6.32 -9.93 20.36
CA LEU A 271 5.09 -10.64 20.65
C LEU A 271 5.23 -12.13 20.33
N THR A 272 5.21 -12.98 21.36
CA THR A 272 5.68 -14.38 21.39
C THR A 272 5.69 -15.13 20.04
N LYS A 273 4.53 -15.60 19.56
CA LYS A 273 4.45 -16.46 18.37
C LYS A 273 4.90 -15.75 17.09
N MET A 274 4.72 -14.44 17.02
CA MET A 274 5.21 -13.64 15.90
C MET A 274 6.73 -13.48 15.94
N ALA A 275 7.31 -13.34 17.14
CA ALA A 275 8.75 -13.34 17.34
C ALA A 275 9.37 -14.69 16.95
N GLU A 276 8.77 -15.80 17.35
CA GLU A 276 9.20 -17.17 16.99
C GLU A 276 9.10 -17.41 15.47
N ALA A 277 8.00 -16.98 14.85
CA ALA A 277 7.80 -17.11 13.41
C ALA A 277 8.80 -16.27 12.60
N LYS A 278 9.19 -15.08 13.10
CA LYS A 278 10.26 -14.27 12.51
C LYS A 278 11.62 -14.93 12.67
N GLN A 279 11.95 -15.43 13.87
CA GLN A 279 13.25 -16.07 14.16
C GLN A 279 13.48 -17.38 13.39
N SER A 280 12.41 -18.15 13.19
CA SER A 280 12.46 -19.40 12.41
C SER A 280 12.53 -19.17 10.88
N GLY A 281 12.44 -17.91 10.43
CA GLY A 281 12.40 -17.57 9.01
C GLY A 281 11.11 -17.98 8.30
N LEU A 282 10.12 -18.53 9.04
CA LEU A 282 8.80 -18.90 8.53
C LEU A 282 7.99 -17.68 8.12
N LEU A 283 8.22 -16.53 8.76
CA LEU A 283 7.61 -15.25 8.43
C LEU A 283 8.68 -14.19 8.17
N ARG A 284 8.87 -13.84 6.90
CA ARG A 284 9.61 -12.63 6.50
C ARG A 284 8.67 -11.42 6.60
N MET A 285 8.32 -11.04 7.82
CA MET A 285 7.50 -9.85 8.05
C MET A 285 8.34 -8.59 7.92
N HIS A 286 7.95 -7.76 6.96
CA HIS A 286 8.52 -6.43 6.77
C HIS A 286 7.75 -5.36 7.54
N CYS A 287 8.41 -4.25 7.89
CA CYS A 287 7.75 -3.13 8.60
C CYS A 287 6.49 -2.66 7.85
N ALA A 288 6.52 -2.64 6.51
CA ALA A 288 5.41 -2.25 5.66
C ALA A 288 4.20 -3.20 5.71
N VAL A 289 4.33 -4.41 6.27
CA VAL A 289 3.20 -5.33 6.49
C VAL A 289 2.27 -4.79 7.58
N CYS A 290 2.85 -4.14 8.60
CA CYS A 290 2.09 -3.62 9.73
C CYS A 290 1.87 -2.11 9.64
N HIS A 291 2.83 -1.38 9.06
CA HIS A 291 2.80 0.07 8.96
C HIS A 291 2.46 0.50 7.53
N GLU A 292 1.30 1.12 7.35
CA GLU A 292 0.84 1.59 6.04
C GLU A 292 1.49 2.93 5.71
N PHE A 293 2.75 2.88 5.24
CA PHE A 293 3.53 4.08 4.93
C PHE A 293 2.91 4.91 3.79
N ALA A 294 2.16 4.28 2.90
CA ALA A 294 1.49 4.94 1.79
C ALA A 294 0.08 5.43 2.13
N ALA A 295 -0.38 5.28 3.39
CA ALA A 295 -1.69 5.78 3.81
C ALA A 295 -1.77 7.29 3.56
N GLU A 296 -2.78 7.72 2.82
CA GLU A 296 -3.10 9.13 2.68
C GLU A 296 -3.46 9.72 4.03
N VAL A 297 -2.93 10.92 4.32
CA VAL A 297 -3.40 11.72 5.45
C VAL A 297 -3.86 13.09 4.97
N PRO A 298 -4.87 13.70 5.60
CA PRO A 298 -5.31 15.03 5.21
C PRO A 298 -4.15 16.02 5.15
N LYS A 299 -4.10 16.89 4.14
CA LYS A 299 -3.03 17.89 3.97
C LYS A 299 -2.78 18.77 5.21
N LEU A 300 -3.81 18.96 6.04
CA LEU A 300 -3.76 19.73 7.28
C LEU A 300 -3.53 18.88 8.54
N ALA A 301 -3.37 17.56 8.44
CA ALA A 301 -3.09 16.71 9.58
C ALA A 301 -1.74 17.12 10.21
N THR A 302 -1.52 16.89 11.50
CA THR A 302 -0.21 17.11 12.13
C THR A 302 0.71 15.89 11.91
N VAL A 303 2.01 16.05 12.16
CA VAL A 303 2.96 14.92 12.18
C VAL A 303 2.50 13.82 13.13
N ASP A 304 1.96 14.18 14.31
CA ASP A 304 1.41 13.21 15.26
C ASP A 304 0.21 12.45 14.70
N SER A 305 -0.68 13.13 13.97
CA SER A 305 -1.82 12.48 13.31
C SER A 305 -1.37 11.54 12.18
N ALA A 306 -0.32 11.92 11.44
CA ALA A 306 0.31 11.04 10.46
C ALA A 306 0.93 9.80 11.14
N GLY A 307 1.64 10.00 12.25
CA GLY A 307 2.17 8.92 13.07
C GLY A 307 1.10 7.98 13.62
N GLY A 308 -0.06 8.52 13.99
CA GLY A 308 -1.22 7.73 14.39
C GLY A 308 -1.82 6.86 13.27
N THR A 309 -1.58 7.21 12.01
CA THR A 309 -2.02 6.45 10.82
C THR A 309 -1.06 5.31 10.50
N LEU A 310 0.23 5.47 10.81
CA LEU A 310 1.20 4.38 10.71
C LEU A 310 0.99 3.29 11.77
N ARG A 311 0.22 3.55 12.84
CA ARG A 311 -0.03 2.53 13.87
C ARG A 311 -0.96 1.44 13.30
N PRO A 312 -0.57 0.15 13.37
CA PRO A 312 -1.38 -0.93 12.80
C PRO A 312 -2.80 -0.95 13.36
N GLY A 313 -3.78 -0.97 12.45
CA GLY A 313 -5.19 -1.11 12.74
C GLY A 313 -5.69 -2.54 12.60
N ASN A 314 -7.01 -2.70 12.66
CA ASN A 314 -7.71 -3.97 12.50
C ASN A 314 -7.41 -4.62 11.15
N GLU A 315 -7.35 -3.85 10.06
CA GLU A 315 -7.04 -4.37 8.72
C GLU A 315 -5.65 -5.02 8.67
N GLN A 316 -4.62 -4.33 9.18
CA GLN A 316 -3.26 -4.88 9.21
C GLN A 316 -3.16 -6.07 10.17
N CYS A 317 -3.81 -6.01 11.34
CA CYS A 317 -3.77 -7.11 12.30
C CYS A 317 -4.55 -8.35 11.83
N PHE A 318 -5.69 -8.18 11.17
CA PHE A 318 -6.51 -9.28 10.65
C PHE A 318 -6.10 -9.77 9.27
N SER A 319 -5.20 -9.07 8.56
CA SER A 319 -4.56 -9.60 7.36
C SER A 319 -3.80 -10.91 7.62
N CYS A 320 -3.41 -11.17 8.87
CA CYS A 320 -2.90 -12.46 9.33
C CYS A 320 -4.05 -13.39 9.73
N HIS A 321 -4.20 -14.53 9.03
CA HIS A 321 -5.27 -15.51 9.27
C HIS A 321 -5.40 -16.00 10.73
N GLU A 322 -4.31 -16.08 11.51
CA GLU A 322 -4.39 -16.52 12.92
C GLU A 322 -5.12 -15.51 13.82
N MET A 323 -5.07 -14.22 13.50
CA MET A 323 -5.70 -13.17 14.31
C MET A 323 -7.19 -13.05 14.05
N GLU A 324 -7.60 -13.17 12.78
CA GLU A 324 -9.01 -13.17 12.38
C GLU A 324 -9.77 -14.31 13.08
N GLU A 325 -9.24 -15.53 13.06
CA GLU A 325 -9.87 -16.69 13.72
C GLU A 325 -9.98 -16.51 15.24
N ARG A 326 -8.94 -15.95 15.87
CA ARG A 326 -8.91 -15.74 17.34
C ARG A 326 -9.87 -14.65 17.81
N LEU A 327 -10.21 -13.70 16.94
CA LEU A 327 -11.03 -12.54 17.25
C LEU A 327 -12.27 -12.49 16.35
N LYS A 328 -12.80 -13.64 15.94
CA LYS A 328 -14.00 -13.72 15.09
C LYS A 328 -15.23 -12.98 15.63
N ASP A 329 -15.31 -12.83 16.95
CA ASP A 329 -16.41 -12.14 17.64
C ASP A 329 -16.08 -10.66 17.94
N PHE A 330 -14.87 -10.19 17.61
CA PHE A 330 -14.48 -8.79 17.77
C PHE A 330 -15.11 -7.94 16.68
N ASP A 331 -15.85 -6.91 17.08
CA ASP A 331 -16.38 -5.90 16.17
C ASP A 331 -15.59 -4.59 16.36
N PRO A 332 -14.70 -4.22 15.43
CA PRO A 332 -13.92 -2.98 15.49
C PRO A 332 -14.76 -1.72 15.66
N ARG A 333 -16.05 -1.77 15.26
CA ARG A 333 -16.99 -0.64 15.39
C ARG A 333 -17.52 -0.47 16.82
N ARG A 334 -17.48 -1.53 17.63
CA ARG A 334 -17.86 -1.50 19.05
C ARG A 334 -16.69 -1.10 19.94
N ASP A 335 -15.47 -1.17 19.42
CA ASP A 335 -14.27 -0.72 20.09
C ASP A 335 -14.19 0.82 20.14
N PRO A 336 -14.14 1.45 21.32
CA PRO A 336 -14.03 2.91 21.44
C PRO A 336 -12.72 3.44 20.84
N HIS A 337 -11.75 2.56 20.58
CA HIS A 337 -10.48 2.86 19.93
C HIS A 337 -10.52 2.69 18.40
N SER A 338 -11.70 2.38 17.83
CA SER A 338 -11.93 2.21 16.40
C SER A 338 -11.07 1.12 15.74
N GLY A 339 -10.78 0.03 16.46
CA GLY A 339 -10.01 -1.09 15.94
C GLY A 339 -8.51 -0.82 15.80
N LYS A 340 -8.00 0.29 16.35
CA LYS A 340 -6.56 0.61 16.32
C LYS A 340 -5.79 -0.23 17.33
N CYS A 341 -5.59 -1.49 16.99
CA CYS A 341 -4.96 -2.52 17.81
C CYS A 341 -3.62 -2.04 18.40
N GLY A 342 -2.83 -1.30 17.61
CA GLY A 342 -1.56 -0.70 18.00
C GLY A 342 -1.61 0.27 19.20
N MET A 343 -2.79 0.74 19.61
CA MET A 343 -2.94 1.60 20.80
C MET A 343 -2.86 0.81 22.11
N CYS A 344 -3.23 -0.46 22.10
CA CYS A 344 -3.13 -1.35 23.26
C CYS A 344 -1.98 -2.35 23.11
N HIS A 345 -1.80 -2.87 21.90
CA HIS A 345 -0.81 -3.87 21.57
C HIS A 345 0.37 -3.21 20.85
N ASN A 346 1.47 -3.02 21.56
CA ASN A 346 2.73 -2.66 20.92
C ASN A 346 3.56 -3.92 20.68
N MET A 347 3.62 -4.38 19.44
CA MET A 347 4.32 -5.61 19.05
C MET A 347 5.84 -5.55 19.27
N HIS A 348 6.40 -4.36 19.46
CA HIS A 348 7.83 -4.17 19.69
C HIS A 348 8.21 -4.19 21.17
N THR A 349 7.26 -3.95 22.08
CA THR A 349 7.51 -3.91 23.52
C THR A 349 6.78 -5.00 24.30
N ASN A 350 5.60 -5.41 23.84
CA ASN A 350 4.77 -6.39 24.52
C ASN A 350 5.30 -7.79 24.19
N ILE A 351 5.62 -8.56 25.22
CA ILE A 351 6.10 -9.93 25.08
C ILE A 351 4.92 -10.89 25.21
N GLU A 352 4.04 -10.62 26.18
CA GLU A 352 2.85 -11.40 26.49
C GLU A 352 1.56 -10.57 26.36
N PRO A 353 0.38 -11.18 26.17
CA PRO A 353 -0.90 -10.46 26.15
C PRO A 353 -1.13 -9.61 27.42
N ALA A 354 -0.60 -10.05 28.55
CA ALA A 354 -0.67 -9.33 29.82
C ALA A 354 0.03 -7.96 29.79
N ASP A 355 1.00 -7.74 28.90
CA ASP A 355 1.71 -6.46 28.78
C ASP A 355 0.84 -5.37 28.14
N ALA A 356 -0.09 -5.75 27.24
CA ALA A 356 -1.06 -4.81 26.67
C ALA A 356 -2.00 -4.23 27.74
N ARG A 357 -2.19 -4.93 28.87
CA ARG A 357 -2.99 -4.42 29.98
C ARG A 357 -2.34 -3.24 30.66
N LYS A 358 -1.01 -3.26 30.76
CA LYS A 358 -0.24 -2.18 31.38
C LYS A 358 -0.47 -0.89 30.61
N SER A 359 -0.57 -0.94 29.28
CA SER A 359 -0.80 0.27 28.48
C SER A 359 -2.11 0.98 28.86
N CYS A 360 -3.18 0.27 29.22
CA CYS A 360 -4.42 0.90 29.69
C CYS A 360 -4.21 1.72 30.97
N THR A 361 -3.34 1.25 31.86
CA THR A 361 -3.04 1.89 33.16
C THR A 361 -1.87 2.86 33.13
N THR A 362 -0.91 2.69 32.21
CA THR A 362 0.34 3.46 32.15
C THR A 362 0.39 4.46 31.01
N ALA A 363 -0.44 4.30 29.96
CA ALA A 363 -0.49 5.24 28.83
C ALA A 363 -1.32 6.50 29.15
N GLY A 364 -1.93 6.55 30.33
CA GLY A 364 -2.67 7.70 30.81
C GLY A 364 -4.05 7.95 30.19
N CYS A 365 -4.43 7.14 29.19
CA CYS A 365 -5.68 7.32 28.44
C CYS A 365 -6.94 7.18 29.31
N HIS A 366 -6.83 6.49 30.45
CA HIS A 366 -7.90 6.29 31.43
C HIS A 366 -7.57 6.82 32.82
N ASP A 367 -6.62 7.75 32.97
CA ASP A 367 -6.17 8.25 34.28
C ASP A 367 -7.31 8.89 35.12
N ASP A 368 -8.31 9.43 34.45
CA ASP A 368 -9.47 10.06 35.06
C ASP A 368 -10.62 9.09 35.34
N TRP A 369 -10.37 7.77 35.39
CA TRP A 369 -11.42 6.77 35.61
C TRP A 369 -12.25 7.04 36.87
N GLU A 370 -11.68 7.68 37.88
CA GLU A 370 -12.37 8.08 39.13
C GLU A 370 -13.48 9.12 38.91
N ARG A 371 -13.44 9.87 37.80
CA ARG A 371 -14.48 10.84 37.45
C ARG A 371 -15.77 10.17 36.97
N VAL A 372 -15.71 8.88 36.61
CA VAL A 372 -16.89 8.10 36.26
C VAL A 372 -17.58 7.66 37.54
N GLU A 373 -18.79 8.17 37.79
CA GLU A 373 -19.54 7.93 39.03
C GLU A 373 -19.62 6.43 39.41
N PHE A 374 -19.74 5.56 38.40
CA PHE A 374 -19.75 4.10 38.57
C PHE A 374 -18.50 3.55 39.28
N HIS A 375 -17.32 4.13 39.04
CA HIS A 375 -16.06 3.70 39.63
C HIS A 375 -15.79 4.28 41.02
N THR A 376 -16.53 5.31 41.46
CA THR A 376 -16.27 6.02 42.73
C THR A 376 -16.60 5.21 43.99
N GLY A 377 -17.42 4.17 43.85
CA GLY A 377 -17.79 3.28 44.95
C GLY A 377 -16.57 2.62 45.59
N LYS A 378 -16.49 2.56 46.93
CA LYS A 378 -15.32 2.02 47.66
C LYS A 378 -14.91 0.61 47.19
N ILE A 379 -15.90 -0.25 46.89
CA ILE A 379 -15.66 -1.61 46.40
C ILE A 379 -15.16 -1.60 44.95
N HIS A 380 -15.68 -0.72 44.10
CA HIS A 380 -15.23 -0.60 42.71
C HIS A 380 -13.83 0.01 42.64
N ARG A 381 -13.49 1.03 43.44
CA ARG A 381 -12.13 1.58 43.52
C ARG A 381 -11.07 0.53 43.87
N GLN A 382 -11.41 -0.41 44.76
CA GLN A 382 -10.52 -1.53 45.10
C GLN A 382 -10.41 -2.55 43.95
N ALA A 383 -11.44 -2.69 43.12
CA ALA A 383 -11.41 -3.57 41.94
C ALA A 383 -10.77 -2.91 40.70
N VAL A 384 -10.71 -1.57 40.63
CA VAL A 384 -10.15 -0.84 39.49
C VAL A 384 -8.63 -0.99 39.37
N GLU A 385 -7.94 -1.41 40.43
CA GLU A 385 -6.54 -1.87 40.33
C GLU A 385 -6.37 -3.04 39.33
N ASN A 386 -7.47 -3.73 38.99
CA ASN A 386 -7.53 -4.70 37.92
C ASN A 386 -8.81 -4.54 37.08
N CYS A 387 -8.79 -3.59 36.13
CA CYS A 387 -9.91 -3.27 35.24
C CYS A 387 -10.54 -4.51 34.57
N GLU A 388 -9.77 -5.58 34.34
CA GLU A 388 -10.25 -6.81 33.70
C GLU A 388 -11.23 -7.62 34.54
N THR A 389 -11.30 -7.32 35.83
CA THR A 389 -12.32 -7.88 36.72
C THR A 389 -13.73 -7.57 36.18
N CYS A 390 -13.89 -6.43 35.51
CA CYS A 390 -15.15 -5.98 34.93
C CYS A 390 -15.11 -5.90 33.40
N HIS A 391 -13.97 -5.50 32.82
CA HIS A 391 -13.81 -5.34 31.38
C HIS A 391 -13.16 -6.57 30.76
N THR A 392 -13.92 -7.34 29.99
CA THR A 392 -13.30 -8.37 29.16
C THR A 392 -12.43 -7.70 28.10
N PRO A 393 -11.15 -8.12 27.94
CA PRO A 393 -10.32 -7.64 26.84
C PRO A 393 -11.04 -7.76 25.50
N HIS A 394 -10.89 -6.76 24.64
CA HIS A 394 -11.54 -6.67 23.32
C HIS A 394 -13.07 -6.56 23.32
N ALA A 395 -13.76 -6.75 24.46
CA ALA A 395 -15.20 -6.50 24.55
C ALA A 395 -15.54 -4.99 24.59
N ALA A 396 -14.53 -4.14 24.84
CA ALA A 396 -14.54 -2.67 24.75
C ALA A 396 -15.53 -1.92 25.67
N ARG A 397 -16.57 -2.60 26.15
CA ARG A 397 -17.57 -2.16 27.09
C ARG A 397 -17.91 -3.33 28.01
N VAL A 398 -18.28 -3.01 29.25
CA VAL A 398 -18.85 -4.00 30.15
C VAL A 398 -20.26 -4.30 29.67
N ASP A 399 -20.58 -5.57 29.42
CA ASP A 399 -21.96 -5.99 29.19
C ASP A 399 -22.77 -5.72 30.47
N ALA A 400 -23.84 -4.93 30.36
CA ALA A 400 -24.66 -4.57 31.50
C ALA A 400 -25.29 -5.81 32.19
N SER A 401 -25.49 -6.91 31.46
CA SER A 401 -25.94 -8.18 32.05
C SER A 401 -24.90 -8.79 32.99
N ALA A 402 -23.60 -8.64 32.68
CA ALA A 402 -22.51 -9.09 33.53
C ALA A 402 -22.46 -8.35 34.88
N CYS A 403 -22.96 -7.10 34.92
CA CYS A 403 -23.10 -6.36 36.17
C CYS A 403 -24.11 -7.02 37.12
N ALA A 404 -25.25 -7.49 36.62
CA ALA A 404 -26.28 -8.12 37.43
C ALA A 404 -25.76 -9.43 38.05
N ASP A 405 -25.14 -10.28 37.24
CA ASP A 405 -24.61 -11.58 37.66
C ASP A 405 -23.46 -11.45 38.66
N CYS A 406 -22.56 -10.47 38.45
CA CYS A 406 -21.50 -10.18 39.41
C CYS A 406 -22.08 -9.74 40.76
N HIS A 407 -23.02 -8.79 40.75
CA HIS A 407 -23.64 -8.30 41.98
C HIS A 407 -24.50 -9.36 42.68
N GLU A 408 -25.11 -10.28 41.93
CA GLU A 408 -25.85 -11.41 42.50
C GLU A 408 -24.92 -12.44 43.14
N ARG A 409 -23.78 -12.77 42.51
CA ARG A 409 -22.74 -13.61 43.13
C ARG A 409 -22.16 -12.99 44.40
N VAL A 410 -21.90 -11.68 44.40
CA VAL A 410 -21.46 -10.95 45.60
C VAL A 410 -22.55 -10.95 46.69
N ARG A 411 -23.83 -10.90 46.32
CA ARG A 411 -24.94 -11.07 47.28
C ARG A 411 -24.97 -12.47 47.87
N GLY A 412 -24.72 -13.50 47.06
CA GLY A 412 -24.72 -14.90 47.47
C GLY A 412 -23.50 -15.33 48.29
N SER A 413 -22.36 -14.63 48.18
CA SER A 413 -21.09 -15.04 48.81
C SER A 413 -20.89 -14.58 50.26
N VAL A 414 -21.80 -13.77 50.81
CA VAL A 414 -21.64 -13.22 52.17
C VAL A 414 -22.10 -14.21 53.24
N THR A 415 -21.27 -15.21 53.53
CA THR A 415 -21.34 -15.95 54.79
C THR A 415 -20.93 -15.03 55.94
N GLY A 416 -21.91 -14.37 56.58
CA GLY A 416 -21.74 -13.84 57.95
C GLY A 416 -21.53 -12.34 58.13
N LYS A 417 -22.39 -11.50 57.53
CA LYS A 417 -22.95 -10.25 58.07
C LYS A 417 -23.58 -9.49 56.90
N VAL A 418 -24.91 -9.39 56.92
CA VAL A 418 -25.72 -8.73 55.89
C VAL A 418 -25.34 -7.25 55.79
N ARG A 419 -24.35 -6.92 54.96
CA ARG A 419 -24.33 -5.63 54.28
C ARG A 419 -25.30 -5.78 53.15
N LYS A 420 -26.49 -5.16 53.24
CA LYS A 420 -27.35 -4.97 52.07
C LYS A 420 -26.48 -4.23 51.05
N PRO A 421 -26.02 -4.84 49.95
CA PRO A 421 -25.46 -4.03 48.88
C PRO A 421 -26.55 -3.04 48.48
N PRO A 422 -26.22 -1.79 48.13
CA PRO A 422 -27.23 -0.89 47.57
C PRO A 422 -28.00 -1.66 46.50
N LEU A 423 -29.32 -1.70 46.66
CA LEU A 423 -30.26 -2.30 45.71
C LEU A 423 -29.93 -1.81 44.29
N PRO A 424 -30.24 -2.60 43.24
CA PRO A 424 -29.78 -2.33 41.87
C PRO A 424 -30.02 -0.85 41.55
N PHE A 425 -29.05 -0.20 40.89
CA PHE A 425 -29.15 1.18 40.41
C PHE A 425 -30.62 1.50 40.12
N ASP A 426 -31.29 2.19 41.05
CA ASP A 426 -32.60 2.76 40.80
C ASP A 426 -32.28 3.99 39.96
N THR A 427 -32.06 3.74 38.67
CA THR A 427 -31.70 4.75 37.68
C THR A 427 -32.73 5.88 37.71
N THR A 428 -33.97 5.55 38.04
CA THR A 428 -35.09 6.48 38.21
C THR A 428 -34.93 7.38 39.44
N LYS A 429 -34.41 6.88 40.57
CA LYS A 429 -34.14 7.66 41.79
C LYS A 429 -32.86 8.49 41.71
N ALA A 430 -31.81 7.98 41.06
CA ALA A 430 -30.60 8.75 40.77
C ALA A 430 -30.94 10.00 39.93
N LEU A 431 -31.77 9.84 38.89
CA LEU A 431 -32.26 10.93 38.04
C LEU A 431 -33.15 11.93 38.80
N ARG A 432 -34.08 11.48 39.65
CA ARG A 432 -34.94 12.38 40.46
C ARG A 432 -34.19 13.19 41.53
N SER A 433 -33.09 12.68 42.06
CA SER A 433 -32.30 13.38 43.10
C SER A 433 -31.45 14.52 42.54
N LEU A 434 -31.11 14.46 41.25
CA LEU A 434 -30.35 15.49 40.55
C LEU A 434 -31.25 16.67 40.15
N SER A 435 -32.54 16.41 39.86
CA SER A 435 -33.52 17.45 39.52
C SER A 435 -34.01 18.29 40.72
N ALA A 436 -33.67 17.92 41.96
CA ALA A 436 -34.24 18.49 43.17
C ALA A 436 -33.26 19.30 44.04
N ARG A 437 -32.05 19.61 43.54
CA ARG A 437 -31.11 20.47 44.28
C ARG A 437 -31.22 21.93 43.84
N PRO A 438 -31.38 22.89 44.77
CA PRO A 438 -31.14 24.29 44.47
C PRO A 438 -29.64 24.55 44.25
N ASP A 439 -29.32 25.43 43.28
CA ASP A 439 -27.96 25.82 42.92
C ASP A 439 -27.12 26.30 44.12
N PRO A 440 -25.90 25.78 44.32
CA PRO A 440 -24.89 26.46 45.11
C PRO A 440 -24.19 27.52 44.22
N ILE A 441 -24.39 28.77 44.62
CA ILE A 441 -23.78 30.00 44.10
C ILE A 441 -22.25 29.89 43.97
N GLY A 442 -21.74 30.21 42.78
CA GLY A 442 -20.62 31.15 42.56
C GLY A 442 -19.30 30.62 41.97
N PRO A 443 -18.86 31.12 40.80
CA PRO A 443 -17.45 31.14 40.42
C PRO A 443 -16.82 32.50 40.73
N HIS A 444 -15.65 32.48 41.38
CA HIS A 444 -14.72 33.60 41.40
C HIS A 444 -13.96 33.67 40.07
N GLY A 445 -13.94 34.84 39.42
CA GLY A 445 -13.03 35.11 38.30
C GLY A 445 -13.28 36.48 37.67
N LYS A 446 -12.30 37.39 37.81
CA LYS A 446 -12.35 38.81 37.45
C LYS A 446 -12.34 39.05 35.93
N GLY A 447 -13.16 39.97 35.45
CA GLY A 447 -13.05 40.58 34.12
C GLY A 447 -14.14 41.63 33.92
N ASP A 448 -13.73 42.86 33.62
CA ASP A 448 -14.58 44.04 33.50
C ASP A 448 -15.53 43.96 32.28
N ALA A 449 -16.83 43.82 32.53
CA ALA A 449 -17.88 44.06 31.53
C ALA A 449 -19.04 44.85 32.19
N PRO A 450 -19.65 45.84 31.50
CA PRO A 450 -20.75 46.64 32.03
C PRO A 450 -22.06 45.83 32.03
N PRO A 451 -23.06 46.22 32.85
CA PRO A 451 -24.21 45.36 33.18
C PRO A 451 -25.21 45.28 32.02
N ASP A 452 -25.56 44.06 31.63
CA ASP A 452 -26.76 43.79 30.84
C ASP A 452 -27.99 43.80 31.77
N GLU A 453 -29.05 44.47 31.33
CA GLU A 453 -30.35 44.49 32.01
C GLU A 453 -31.04 43.12 31.88
N ASP A 454 -31.42 42.51 33.01
CA ASP A 454 -32.17 41.27 33.04
C ASP A 454 -33.58 41.43 32.43
N PRO A 455 -34.02 40.55 31.51
CA PRO A 455 -35.41 40.51 31.08
C PRO A 455 -36.31 39.86 32.15
N PRO A 456 -37.61 40.20 32.22
CA PRO A 456 -38.51 39.68 33.23
C PRO A 456 -38.75 38.17 33.04
N ALA A 457 -38.79 37.45 34.17
CA ALA A 457 -39.03 36.01 34.24
C ALA A 457 -40.33 35.61 33.52
N ALA A 458 -40.19 34.88 32.41
CA ALA A 458 -41.30 34.20 31.78
C ALA A 458 -41.64 32.91 32.56
N PHE A 459 -42.91 32.75 32.91
CA PHE A 459 -43.45 31.50 33.42
C PHE A 459 -43.32 30.42 32.33
N VAL A 460 -42.40 29.48 32.52
CA VAL A 460 -42.29 28.28 31.68
C VAL A 460 -43.47 27.37 32.02
N SER A 461 -44.42 27.25 31.10
CA SER A 461 -45.44 26.20 31.16
C SER A 461 -44.78 24.84 30.94
N PRO A 462 -45.22 23.76 31.61
CA PRO A 462 -44.69 22.43 31.40
C PRO A 462 -44.82 22.04 29.92
N ALA A 463 -43.72 21.59 29.32
CA ALA A 463 -43.73 21.05 27.96
C ALA A 463 -44.71 19.86 27.90
N PRO A 464 -45.50 19.72 26.82
CA PRO A 464 -46.34 18.54 26.63
C PRO A 464 -45.45 17.28 26.63
N ALA A 465 -45.98 16.17 27.15
CA ALA A 465 -45.31 14.87 27.08
C ALA A 465 -44.84 14.60 25.65
N ASP A 466 -43.60 14.12 25.50
CA ASP A 466 -43.09 13.76 24.18
C ASP A 466 -43.98 12.69 23.54
N SER A 467 -44.03 12.68 22.21
CA SER A 467 -44.74 11.66 21.44
C SER A 467 -43.98 10.31 21.42
N PHE A 468 -43.14 10.04 22.42
CA PHE A 468 -42.25 8.89 22.46
C PHE A 468 -42.86 7.77 23.33
N GLU A 469 -43.44 6.78 22.66
CA GLU A 469 -44.05 5.60 23.28
C GLU A 469 -42.97 4.66 23.85
N HIS A 470 -42.62 4.86 25.12
CA HIS A 470 -41.60 4.07 25.82
C HIS A 470 -41.94 2.57 25.88
N ALA A 471 -43.22 2.20 25.80
CA ALA A 471 -43.68 0.82 25.80
C ALA A 471 -43.22 0.04 24.55
N GLU A 472 -43.11 0.72 23.41
CA GLU A 472 -42.67 0.14 22.13
C GLU A 472 -41.14 0.01 22.04
N HIS A 473 -40.40 0.71 22.90
CA HIS A 473 -38.94 0.82 22.85
C HIS A 473 -38.21 0.14 24.03
N LYS A 474 -38.89 -0.76 24.76
CA LYS A 474 -38.34 -1.46 25.95
C LYS A 474 -37.05 -2.26 25.72
N ALA A 475 -36.72 -2.57 24.47
CA ALA A 475 -35.50 -3.29 24.08
C ALA A 475 -34.28 -2.38 23.86
N VAL A 476 -34.46 -1.04 23.88
CA VAL A 476 -33.39 -0.06 23.72
C VAL A 476 -32.87 0.33 25.11
N ALA A 477 -31.55 0.32 25.29
CA ALA A 477 -30.94 0.73 26.56
C ALA A 477 -31.24 2.21 26.86
N CYS A 478 -31.62 2.54 28.09
CA CYS A 478 -32.04 3.90 28.45
C CYS A 478 -30.97 4.97 28.17
N LEU A 479 -29.69 4.60 28.28
CA LEU A 479 -28.54 5.48 28.02
C LEU A 479 -28.38 5.84 26.53
N THR A 480 -29.07 5.12 25.63
CA THR A 480 -29.13 5.46 24.20
C THR A 480 -29.88 6.77 23.97
N CYS A 481 -30.89 7.07 24.81
CA CYS A 481 -31.71 8.28 24.67
C CYS A 481 -31.43 9.34 25.75
N HIS A 482 -30.80 8.96 26.88
CA HIS A 482 -30.53 9.87 28.00
C HIS A 482 -29.03 10.03 28.26
N ALA A 483 -28.55 11.28 28.37
CA ALA A 483 -27.19 11.59 28.81
C ALA A 483 -27.11 11.61 30.35
N THR A 484 -26.07 10.99 30.92
CA THR A 484 -25.84 10.97 32.37
C THR A 484 -24.79 11.99 32.83
N SER A 485 -24.15 12.72 31.90
CA SER A 485 -23.01 13.61 32.19
C SER A 485 -23.39 15.06 32.53
N SER A 486 -24.69 15.39 32.57
CA SER A 486 -25.20 16.75 32.82
C SER A 486 -26.15 16.75 34.03
N ALA A 487 -26.02 17.74 34.91
CA ALA A 487 -26.91 17.90 36.08
C ALA A 487 -28.36 18.23 35.68
N THR A 488 -28.58 18.73 34.46
CA THR A 488 -29.88 18.81 33.80
C THR A 488 -29.99 17.62 32.84
N SER A 489 -31.01 16.78 33.00
CA SER A 489 -31.22 15.63 32.12
C SER A 489 -31.56 16.10 30.70
N MET A 490 -30.54 16.28 29.86
CA MET A 490 -30.76 16.45 28.43
C MET A 490 -30.94 15.07 27.81
N LEU A 491 -32.01 14.94 27.03
CA LEU A 491 -32.15 13.86 26.08
C LEU A 491 -30.98 13.96 25.09
N ASN A 492 -30.31 12.85 24.79
CA ASN A 492 -29.46 12.73 23.59
C ASN A 492 -30.33 12.72 22.30
N PHE A 493 -31.61 13.06 22.43
CA PHE A 493 -32.69 12.81 21.51
C PHE A 493 -33.53 14.10 21.35
N GLU A 494 -33.32 14.82 20.25
CA GLU A 494 -34.22 15.88 19.79
C GLU A 494 -34.82 15.45 18.45
N THR A 495 -36.13 15.39 18.31
CA THR A 495 -36.76 15.20 16.99
C THR A 495 -36.43 16.39 16.09
N PRO A 496 -35.96 16.17 14.84
CA PRO A 496 -35.87 14.89 14.12
C PRO A 496 -34.51 14.16 14.19
N ARG A 497 -33.50 14.75 14.84
CA ARG A 497 -32.12 14.27 14.90
C ARG A 497 -31.95 12.99 15.74
N GLY A 498 -32.73 12.83 16.80
CA GLY A 498 -32.73 11.64 17.66
C GLY A 498 -33.21 10.36 16.94
N CYS A 499 -34.13 10.50 16.00
CA CYS A 499 -34.57 9.39 15.15
C CYS A 499 -33.42 8.89 14.25
N GLN A 500 -32.48 9.76 13.84
CA GLN A 500 -31.35 9.37 12.97
C GLN A 500 -30.27 8.55 13.69
N LEU A 501 -30.08 8.73 15.01
CA LEU A 501 -29.13 7.91 15.78
C LEU A 501 -29.51 6.44 15.78
N CYS A 502 -30.81 6.16 15.75
CA CYS A 502 -31.32 4.82 15.56
C CYS A 502 -31.47 4.54 14.05
N HIS A 503 -32.30 5.24 13.30
CA HIS A 503 -32.60 4.86 11.91
C HIS A 503 -31.44 4.98 10.89
N HIS A 504 -30.35 5.70 11.19
CA HIS A 504 -29.24 5.97 10.25
C HIS A 504 -27.83 5.89 10.86
N SER A 505 -27.60 5.09 11.91
CA SER A 505 -26.23 4.72 12.31
C SER A 505 -25.58 3.94 11.16
N ALA A 506 -24.39 4.35 10.71
CA ALA A 506 -23.69 3.85 9.51
C ALA A 506 -23.66 2.31 9.41
N GLY A 507 -24.64 1.77 8.69
CA GLY A 507 -24.90 0.35 8.51
C GLY A 507 -26.31 0.23 7.95
N ALA A 508 -26.43 0.06 6.64
CA ALA A 508 -27.70 0.16 5.91
C ALA A 508 -28.60 -1.07 6.04
N GLU A 509 -28.29 -1.99 6.95
CA GLU A 509 -29.08 -3.18 7.21
C GLU A 509 -29.75 -3.04 8.57
N ARG A 510 -30.89 -2.35 8.61
CA ARG A 510 -31.86 -2.62 9.67
C ARG A 510 -33.00 -3.38 9.05
N ALA A 511 -33.33 -4.54 9.61
CA ALA A 511 -34.55 -5.24 9.29
C ALA A 511 -35.73 -4.35 9.73
N CYS A 512 -36.21 -3.47 8.84
CA CYS A 512 -37.29 -2.53 9.15
C CYS A 512 -38.52 -3.25 9.70
N ALA A 513 -38.74 -4.48 9.25
CA ALA A 513 -39.77 -5.40 9.74
C ALA A 513 -39.67 -5.77 11.23
N ALA A 514 -38.51 -5.56 11.87
CA ALA A 514 -38.34 -5.76 13.31
C ALA A 514 -39.03 -4.66 14.15
N CYS A 515 -39.28 -3.49 13.55
CA CYS A 515 -39.88 -2.34 14.23
C CYS A 515 -41.13 -1.78 13.51
N HIS A 516 -41.34 -2.10 12.23
CA HIS A 516 -42.46 -1.64 11.41
C HIS A 516 -43.24 -2.82 10.83
N ASP A 517 -44.57 -2.70 10.77
CA ASP A 517 -45.38 -3.69 10.06
C ASP A 517 -45.19 -3.60 8.54
N ALA A 518 -45.56 -4.68 7.83
CA ALA A 518 -45.38 -4.79 6.38
C ALA A 518 -46.14 -3.72 5.58
N SER A 519 -47.25 -3.18 6.12
CA SER A 519 -48.07 -2.19 5.43
C SER A 519 -47.41 -0.81 5.42
N ALA A 520 -46.63 -0.50 6.46
CA ALA A 520 -45.81 0.72 6.54
C ALA A 520 -44.61 0.73 5.58
N LEU A 521 -44.24 -0.42 4.99
CA LEU A 521 -43.07 -0.57 4.10
C LEU A 521 -43.42 -0.66 2.61
N THR A 522 -44.70 -0.78 2.26
CA THR A 522 -45.20 -0.78 0.88
C THR A 522 -45.38 0.64 0.34
N VAL A 523 -44.62 1.00 -0.70
CA VAL A 523 -44.78 2.28 -1.41
C VAL A 523 -45.87 2.13 -2.50
N ALA A 524 -46.67 3.18 -2.71
CA ALA A 524 -47.68 3.21 -3.78
C ALA A 524 -47.04 2.95 -5.17
N ALA A 525 -47.71 2.13 -5.99
CA ALA A 525 -47.25 1.83 -7.35
C ALA A 525 -47.23 3.09 -8.23
N ASN A 526 -46.13 3.31 -8.95
CA ASN A 526 -45.98 4.41 -9.89
C ASN A 526 -46.19 3.90 -11.31
N ARG A 527 -46.99 4.60 -12.11
CA ARG A 527 -47.23 4.25 -13.52
C ARG A 527 -46.19 4.91 -14.41
N VAL A 528 -45.37 4.11 -15.08
CA VAL A 528 -44.30 4.58 -15.98
C VAL A 528 -44.56 4.11 -17.41
N THR A 529 -44.10 4.86 -18.41
CA THR A 529 -44.23 4.48 -19.82
C THR A 529 -42.88 4.05 -20.35
N VAL A 530 -42.76 2.80 -20.81
CA VAL A 530 -41.51 2.23 -21.33
C VAL A 530 -41.55 2.26 -22.85
N ALA A 531 -40.52 2.83 -23.48
CA ALA A 531 -40.31 2.85 -24.92
C ALA A 531 -39.14 1.95 -25.30
N VAL A 532 -39.33 1.08 -26.29
CA VAL A 532 -38.29 0.20 -26.84
C VAL A 532 -38.13 0.55 -28.32
N PRO A 533 -36.90 0.65 -28.85
CA PRO A 533 -36.69 0.87 -30.28
C PRO A 533 -37.50 -0.12 -31.13
N ALA A 534 -38.12 0.40 -32.19
CA ALA A 534 -39.04 -0.32 -33.08
C ALA A 534 -40.40 -0.76 -32.46
N HIS A 535 -40.75 -0.34 -31.25
CA HIS A 535 -42.04 -0.65 -30.63
C HIS A 535 -42.72 0.60 -30.04
N ALA A 536 -44.06 0.61 -30.04
CA ALA A 536 -44.84 1.70 -29.44
C ALA A 536 -44.68 1.71 -27.91
N PRO A 537 -44.51 2.89 -27.27
CA PRO A 537 -44.39 2.99 -25.83
C PRO A 537 -45.62 2.41 -25.10
N ARG A 538 -45.41 1.67 -24.01
CA ARG A 538 -46.50 1.05 -23.23
C ARG A 538 -46.42 1.45 -21.75
N PRO A 539 -47.54 1.81 -21.12
CA PRO A 539 -47.57 2.07 -19.69
C PRO A 539 -47.44 0.76 -18.90
N ARG A 540 -46.70 0.81 -17.81
CA ARG A 540 -46.46 -0.26 -16.84
C ARG A 540 -46.57 0.32 -15.44
N ASP A 541 -47.25 -0.39 -14.56
CA ASP A 541 -47.21 -0.05 -13.14
C ASP A 541 -45.95 -0.68 -12.55
N VAL A 542 -45.09 0.12 -11.95
CA VAL A 542 -43.88 -0.33 -11.25
C VAL A 542 -44.00 0.05 -9.78
N SER A 543 -43.92 -0.95 -8.91
CA SER A 543 -43.86 -0.76 -7.46
C SER A 543 -42.44 -1.02 -7.00
N PHE A 544 -41.86 -0.11 -6.22
CA PHE A 544 -40.59 -0.36 -5.55
C PHE A 544 -40.86 -1.12 -4.24
N GLN A 545 -40.43 -2.38 -4.17
CA GLN A 545 -40.57 -3.20 -2.96
C GLN A 545 -39.25 -3.22 -2.20
N HIS A 546 -39.21 -2.58 -1.02
CA HIS A 546 -38.02 -2.58 -0.16
C HIS A 546 -37.60 -4.00 0.25
N SER A 547 -38.55 -4.94 0.37
CA SER A 547 -38.27 -6.34 0.66
C SER A 547 -37.48 -7.07 -0.43
N GLN A 548 -37.48 -6.57 -1.67
CA GLN A 548 -36.69 -7.13 -2.77
C GLN A 548 -35.31 -6.47 -2.90
N HIS A 549 -35.07 -5.40 -2.16
CA HIS A 549 -33.82 -4.62 -2.18
C HIS A 549 -33.21 -4.54 -0.77
N THR A 550 -33.42 -5.57 0.05
CA THR A 550 -32.95 -5.61 1.44
C THR A 550 -31.42 -5.59 1.55
N GLU A 551 -30.73 -5.93 0.47
CA GLU A 551 -29.27 -5.94 0.37
C GLU A 551 -28.71 -4.61 -0.18
N LEU A 552 -29.55 -3.71 -0.69
CA LEU A 552 -29.13 -2.41 -1.20
C LEU A 552 -29.04 -1.40 -0.06
N ALA A 553 -27.91 -0.70 0.05
CA ALA A 553 -27.75 0.29 1.10
C ALA A 553 -28.69 1.48 0.90
N CYS A 554 -29.57 1.77 1.86
CA CYS A 554 -30.59 2.82 1.77
C CYS A 554 -30.05 4.21 1.36
N LYS A 555 -28.79 4.53 1.71
CA LYS A 555 -28.11 5.79 1.36
C LYS A 555 -27.84 5.95 -0.14
N GLU A 556 -27.86 4.86 -0.89
CA GLU A 556 -27.70 4.87 -2.34
C GLU A 556 -28.93 5.46 -3.03
N CYS A 557 -30.11 5.33 -2.41
CA CYS A 557 -31.34 5.89 -2.95
C CYS A 557 -31.77 7.19 -2.24
N HIS A 558 -31.57 7.27 -0.93
CA HIS A 558 -32.06 8.35 -0.08
C HIS A 558 -30.93 9.29 0.34
N THR A 559 -30.74 10.35 -0.44
CA THR A 559 -29.65 11.32 -0.21
C THR A 559 -30.07 12.52 0.64
N THR A 560 -31.38 12.71 0.89
CA THR A 560 -31.87 13.81 1.73
C THR A 560 -31.96 13.35 3.19
N PRO A 561 -31.14 13.93 4.10
CA PRO A 561 -31.27 13.63 5.53
C PRO A 561 -32.67 14.00 6.04
N VAL A 562 -33.17 13.26 7.03
CA VAL A 562 -34.48 13.49 7.71
C VAL A 562 -35.72 13.10 6.91
N SER A 563 -35.83 13.49 5.63
CA SER A 563 -37.07 13.27 4.85
C SER A 563 -37.12 11.93 4.11
N LEU A 564 -35.98 11.26 3.96
CA LEU A 564 -35.83 10.10 3.07
C LEU A 564 -36.34 10.39 1.65
N ALA A 565 -36.29 11.64 1.20
CA ALA A 565 -36.57 11.92 -0.19
C ALA A 565 -35.42 11.36 -1.05
N PRO A 566 -35.70 10.55 -2.07
CA PRO A 566 -34.65 10.07 -2.96
C PRO A 566 -34.01 11.26 -3.68
N GLY A 567 -32.70 11.16 -3.93
CA GLY A 567 -31.96 12.19 -4.66
C GLY A 567 -32.60 12.45 -6.02
N ALA A 568 -32.54 13.70 -6.51
CA ALA A 568 -33.15 14.06 -7.79
C ALA A 568 -32.63 13.20 -8.96
N GLU A 569 -31.39 12.74 -8.88
CA GLU A 569 -30.73 11.87 -9.86
C GLU A 569 -31.21 10.40 -9.80
N VAL A 570 -31.56 9.91 -8.60
CA VAL A 570 -32.09 8.54 -8.38
C VAL A 570 -33.54 8.41 -8.85
N LYS A 571 -34.28 9.52 -8.93
CA LYS A 571 -35.65 9.54 -9.47
C LYS A 571 -35.70 9.26 -10.98
N GLY A 572 -34.57 9.27 -11.69
CA GLY A 572 -34.47 8.99 -13.11
C GLY A 572 -34.16 7.51 -13.39
N CYS A 573 -34.90 6.90 -14.33
CA CYS A 573 -34.76 5.48 -14.70
C CYS A 573 -33.31 5.08 -15.05
N ALA A 574 -32.53 5.98 -15.65
CA ALA A 574 -31.16 5.73 -16.08
C ALA A 574 -30.19 5.44 -14.92
N SER A 575 -30.47 5.94 -13.71
CA SER A 575 -29.60 5.75 -12.54
C SER A 575 -29.74 4.33 -11.99
N CYS A 576 -30.97 3.81 -11.89
CA CYS A 576 -31.23 2.41 -11.52
C CYS A 576 -30.81 1.43 -12.62
N HIS A 577 -30.94 1.80 -13.91
CA HIS A 577 -30.52 0.95 -15.02
C HIS A 577 -29.00 0.74 -15.11
N LYS A 578 -28.18 1.66 -14.60
CA LYS A 578 -26.71 1.55 -14.67
C LYS A 578 -26.14 0.53 -13.68
N GLN A 579 -26.79 0.33 -12.53
CA GLN A 579 -26.41 -0.71 -11.55
C GLN A 579 -26.86 -2.12 -11.98
N HIS A 580 -27.90 -2.23 -12.81
CA HIS A 580 -28.46 -3.51 -13.27
C HIS A 580 -27.84 -4.07 -14.56
N HIS A 581 -26.94 -3.34 -15.22
CA HIS A 581 -26.17 -3.82 -16.38
C HIS A 581 -24.67 -3.97 -16.04
N THR A 582 -24.36 -4.56 -14.89
CA THR A 582 -23.03 -5.15 -14.66
C THR A 582 -23.06 -6.60 -15.17
N GLU A 583 -21.93 -7.08 -15.71
CA GLU A 583 -21.76 -8.38 -16.40
C GLU A 583 -22.16 -9.64 -15.59
N ALA A 584 -22.67 -9.49 -14.37
CA ALA A 584 -22.93 -10.59 -13.43
C ALA A 584 -24.42 -10.84 -13.08
N GLU A 585 -25.38 -10.08 -13.61
CA GLU A 585 -26.79 -10.23 -13.22
C GLU A 585 -27.66 -11.02 -14.23
N ASP A 586 -28.47 -11.91 -13.67
CA ASP A 586 -29.20 -12.98 -14.36
C ASP A 586 -30.38 -12.46 -15.17
N CYS A 587 -30.32 -12.63 -16.50
CA CYS A 587 -31.42 -12.30 -17.41
C CYS A 587 -32.74 -13.01 -17.01
N ALA A 588 -32.65 -14.18 -16.35
CA ALA A 588 -33.80 -14.95 -15.90
C ALA A 588 -34.61 -14.27 -14.79
N ALA A 589 -33.98 -13.42 -13.96
CA ALA A 589 -34.65 -12.75 -12.84
C ALA A 589 -35.76 -11.78 -13.29
N CYS A 590 -35.61 -11.20 -14.49
CA CYS A 590 -36.60 -10.31 -15.09
C CYS A 590 -37.41 -10.95 -16.23
N HIS A 591 -36.87 -11.98 -16.89
CA HIS A 591 -37.56 -12.75 -17.92
C HIS A 591 -38.25 -13.98 -17.30
N ALA A 592 -39.26 -13.74 -16.46
CA ALA A 592 -40.15 -14.78 -15.98
C ALA A 592 -40.96 -15.36 -17.16
N GLY A 593 -40.39 -16.36 -17.84
CA GLY A 593 -41.02 -17.07 -18.94
C GLY A 593 -40.13 -17.84 -19.92
N GLY A 594 -38.79 -17.89 -19.74
CA GLY A 594 -37.91 -18.67 -20.62
C GLY A 594 -36.81 -19.41 -19.87
N ASP A 595 -36.50 -20.63 -20.33
CA ASP A 595 -35.42 -21.49 -19.82
C ASP A 595 -34.05 -20.83 -20.06
N ILE A 596 -33.58 -20.04 -19.09
CA ILE A 596 -32.21 -19.50 -19.07
C ILE A 596 -31.51 -20.12 -17.86
N GLU A 597 -30.46 -20.89 -18.10
CA GLU A 597 -29.62 -21.48 -17.06
C GLU A 597 -28.75 -20.41 -16.38
N ALA A 598 -28.47 -20.59 -15.08
CA ALA A 598 -27.74 -19.63 -14.26
C ALA A 598 -26.32 -19.34 -14.80
N PRO A 599 -25.85 -18.08 -14.76
CA PRO A 599 -24.48 -17.74 -15.15
C PRO A 599 -23.45 -18.39 -14.22
N HIS A 600 -22.38 -18.95 -14.77
CA HIS A 600 -21.27 -19.51 -13.99
C HIS A 600 -20.33 -18.40 -13.49
N THR A 601 -19.76 -18.59 -12.29
CA THR A 601 -18.77 -17.65 -11.72
C THR A 601 -17.57 -17.48 -12.68
N PRO A 602 -17.21 -16.25 -13.11
CA PRO A 602 -16.14 -16.04 -14.07
C PRO A 602 -14.77 -16.44 -13.49
N PRO A 603 -13.95 -17.25 -14.18
CA PRO A 603 -12.57 -17.49 -13.77
C PRO A 603 -11.64 -16.47 -14.45
N ALA A 604 -11.47 -15.28 -13.86
CA ALA A 604 -10.42 -14.34 -14.32
C ALA A 604 -9.03 -15.03 -14.28
N VAL A 605 -8.80 -15.83 -13.24
CA VAL A 605 -7.53 -16.56 -12.99
C VAL A 605 -7.18 -17.56 -14.10
N ALA A 606 -8.16 -18.18 -14.77
CA ALA A 606 -7.89 -19.17 -15.82
C ALA A 606 -7.45 -18.51 -17.14
N HIS A 607 -7.92 -17.29 -17.42
CA HIS A 607 -7.48 -16.51 -18.57
C HIS A 607 -6.11 -15.87 -18.31
N GLU A 608 -5.83 -15.43 -17.09
CA GLU A 608 -4.50 -14.94 -16.66
C GLU A 608 -3.41 -16.02 -16.74
N GLY A 609 -3.76 -17.28 -16.45
CA GLY A 609 -2.82 -18.40 -16.60
C GLY A 609 -2.34 -18.64 -18.04
N CYS A 610 -3.13 -18.24 -19.03
CA CYS A 610 -2.77 -18.33 -20.44
C CYS A 610 -1.76 -17.24 -20.84
N ASP A 611 -1.90 -16.03 -20.29
CA ASP A 611 -0.95 -14.91 -20.43
C ASP A 611 0.43 -15.25 -19.85
N ALA A 612 0.48 -16.10 -18.82
CA ALA A 612 1.74 -16.55 -18.22
C ALA A 612 2.54 -17.53 -19.10
N CYS A 613 1.89 -18.29 -19.98
CA CYS A 613 2.54 -19.33 -20.79
C CYS A 613 2.69 -18.97 -22.28
N HIS A 614 1.89 -18.05 -22.82
CA HIS A 614 1.96 -17.66 -24.22
C HIS A 614 2.52 -16.24 -24.40
N THR A 615 3.41 -16.06 -25.37
CA THR A 615 3.93 -14.73 -25.67
C THR A 615 2.81 -13.82 -26.20
N PRO A 616 2.86 -12.50 -25.95
CA PRO A 616 1.87 -11.56 -26.47
C PRO A 616 1.69 -11.65 -28.00
N ALA A 617 2.76 -11.92 -28.75
CA ALA A 617 2.71 -12.14 -30.18
C ALA A 617 1.90 -13.38 -30.58
N ARG A 618 1.94 -14.44 -29.75
CA ARG A 618 1.17 -15.66 -29.97
C ARG A 618 -0.30 -15.45 -29.62
N ILE A 619 -0.58 -14.71 -28.54
CA ILE A 619 -1.94 -14.36 -28.11
C ILE A 619 -2.60 -13.42 -29.12
N ALA A 620 -1.87 -12.44 -29.64
CA ALA A 620 -2.31 -11.53 -30.69
C ALA A 620 -2.71 -12.22 -32.01
N GLN A 621 -2.25 -13.46 -32.23
CA GLN A 621 -2.64 -14.26 -33.39
C GLN A 621 -3.99 -14.98 -33.18
N LEU A 622 -4.43 -15.15 -31.94
CA LEU A 622 -5.69 -15.83 -31.61
C LEU A 622 -6.87 -14.88 -31.87
N THR A 623 -7.89 -15.40 -32.55
CA THR A 623 -9.20 -14.76 -32.62
C THR A 623 -10.11 -15.52 -31.67
N PRO A 624 -10.79 -14.86 -30.72
CA PRO A 624 -11.70 -15.52 -29.80
C PRO A 624 -12.99 -15.94 -30.53
N SER A 625 -12.90 -16.78 -31.55
CA SER A 625 -14.08 -17.35 -32.22
C SER A 625 -14.74 -18.41 -31.35
N ARG A 626 -15.99 -18.76 -31.63
CA ARG A 626 -16.69 -19.89 -31.01
C ARG A 626 -15.84 -21.15 -31.00
N SER A 627 -15.19 -21.48 -32.12
CA SER A 627 -14.33 -22.68 -32.21
C SER A 627 -13.16 -22.64 -31.23
N PHE A 628 -12.59 -21.45 -31.00
CA PHE A 628 -11.52 -21.24 -30.03
C PHE A 628 -12.04 -21.34 -28.59
N CYS A 629 -13.14 -20.64 -28.26
CA CYS A 629 -13.76 -20.71 -26.94
C CYS A 629 -14.15 -22.15 -26.59
N LEU A 630 -14.75 -22.89 -27.53
CA LEU A 630 -15.14 -24.28 -27.33
C LEU A 630 -13.95 -25.22 -27.15
N THR A 631 -12.73 -24.85 -27.57
CA THR A 631 -11.53 -25.67 -27.32
C THR A 631 -11.26 -25.81 -25.81
N CYS A 632 -11.54 -24.75 -25.05
CA CYS A 632 -11.33 -24.73 -23.60
C CYS A 632 -12.61 -25.02 -22.81
N HIS A 633 -13.79 -24.70 -23.36
CA HIS A 633 -15.10 -24.84 -22.70
C HIS A 633 -15.93 -26.05 -23.18
N GLN A 634 -15.30 -27.05 -23.81
CA GLN A 634 -15.98 -28.24 -24.36
C GLN A 634 -16.95 -28.94 -23.41
N PRO A 635 -16.64 -29.19 -22.12
CA PRO A 635 -17.53 -29.98 -21.27
C PRO A 635 -18.83 -29.26 -20.91
N GLN A 636 -18.88 -27.94 -21.06
CA GLN A 636 -19.94 -27.13 -20.48
C GLN A 636 -21.03 -26.75 -21.49
N GLN A 637 -20.75 -26.47 -22.77
CA GLN A 637 -21.76 -25.81 -23.62
C GLN A 637 -21.58 -25.94 -25.17
N ALA A 638 -21.39 -27.14 -25.74
CA ALA A 638 -21.38 -27.29 -27.20
C ALA A 638 -22.72 -26.84 -27.87
N ASP A 639 -23.83 -27.09 -27.18
CA ASP A 639 -25.19 -26.88 -27.68
C ASP A 639 -25.80 -25.53 -27.28
N HIS A 640 -25.09 -24.69 -26.53
CA HIS A 640 -25.56 -23.35 -26.15
C HIS A 640 -25.45 -22.40 -27.35
N TYR A 641 -26.60 -22.04 -27.94
CA TYR A 641 -26.73 -21.23 -29.16
C TYR A 641 -25.75 -21.67 -30.27
N PRO A 642 -25.95 -22.85 -30.88
CA PRO A 642 -24.94 -23.52 -31.70
C PRO A 642 -24.49 -22.74 -32.94
N ALA A 643 -25.30 -21.76 -33.38
CA ALA A 643 -25.02 -20.92 -34.54
C ALA A 643 -24.44 -19.53 -34.20
N GLN A 644 -24.24 -19.18 -32.92
CA GLN A 644 -23.80 -17.84 -32.51
C GLN A 644 -22.38 -17.82 -31.95
N GLU A 645 -21.67 -16.70 -32.15
CA GLU A 645 -20.37 -16.45 -31.54
C GLU A 645 -20.51 -16.21 -30.03
N CYS A 646 -19.53 -16.65 -29.24
CA CYS A 646 -19.56 -16.49 -27.79
C CYS A 646 -19.25 -15.05 -27.36
N THR A 647 -18.41 -14.33 -28.12
CA THR A 647 -17.84 -13.05 -27.68
C THR A 647 -18.84 -11.90 -27.57
N PRO A 648 -19.89 -11.76 -28.40
CA PRO A 648 -20.84 -10.66 -28.24
C PRO A 648 -21.58 -10.74 -26.91
N CYS A 649 -21.79 -11.95 -26.39
CA CYS A 649 -22.51 -12.16 -25.14
C CYS A 649 -21.57 -12.19 -23.92
N HIS A 650 -20.38 -12.76 -24.05
CA HIS A 650 -19.46 -12.96 -22.91
C HIS A 650 -18.34 -11.92 -22.80
N LEU A 651 -18.05 -11.17 -23.86
CA LEU A 651 -16.97 -10.18 -23.91
C LEU A 651 -17.45 -8.79 -24.37
N ASP A 652 -18.77 -8.62 -24.55
CA ASP A 652 -19.43 -7.43 -25.09
C ASP A 652 -18.72 -6.85 -26.33
N ALA A 653 -18.30 -7.74 -27.24
CA ALA A 653 -17.58 -7.41 -28.46
C ALA A 653 -17.65 -8.54 -29.50
N THR A 654 -17.61 -8.20 -30.78
CA THR A 654 -17.36 -9.20 -31.84
C THR A 654 -15.94 -9.76 -31.75
N PRO A 655 -15.64 -10.92 -32.34
CA PRO A 655 -14.29 -11.48 -32.29
C PRO A 655 -13.23 -10.55 -32.91
N ALA A 656 -13.62 -9.74 -33.90
CA ALA A 656 -12.74 -8.75 -34.54
C ALA A 656 -12.48 -7.53 -33.64
N GLU A 657 -13.52 -7.01 -32.99
CA GLU A 657 -13.39 -5.89 -32.06
C GLU A 657 -12.56 -6.28 -30.84
N TRP A 658 -12.80 -7.45 -30.25
CA TRP A 658 -12.02 -7.91 -29.11
C TRP A 658 -10.55 -8.14 -29.47
N ARG A 659 -10.28 -8.69 -30.66
CA ARG A 659 -8.91 -8.83 -31.15
C ARG A 659 -8.18 -7.49 -31.17
N SER A 660 -8.84 -6.41 -31.62
CA SER A 660 -8.23 -5.07 -31.62
C SER A 660 -7.82 -4.58 -30.22
N ARG A 661 -8.56 -4.97 -29.17
CA ARG A 661 -8.22 -4.66 -27.77
C ARG A 661 -6.97 -5.44 -27.31
N LEU A 662 -6.85 -6.71 -27.72
CA LEU A 662 -5.66 -7.53 -27.43
C LEU A 662 -4.39 -7.02 -28.10
N VAL A 663 -4.49 -6.44 -29.31
CA VAL A 663 -3.33 -5.86 -30.02
C VAL A 663 -3.08 -4.38 -29.72
N GLY A 664 -4.12 -3.64 -29.29
CA GLY A 664 -4.09 -2.19 -29.09
C GLY A 664 -3.87 -1.73 -27.65
N GLY A 665 -3.97 -2.61 -26.66
CA GLY A 665 -3.93 -2.28 -25.22
C GLY A 665 -2.57 -1.87 -24.63
N ARG A 666 -1.57 -1.49 -25.43
CA ARG A 666 -0.27 -0.97 -24.93
C ARG A 666 0.17 0.29 -25.67
N GLY A 667 -0.70 1.29 -25.68
CA GLY A 667 -0.40 2.57 -26.30
C GLY A 667 -1.32 3.68 -25.83
N THR A 668 -1.32 3.97 -24.53
CA THR A 668 -1.42 5.31 -23.92
C THR A 668 -0.96 5.21 -22.49
#